data_AF-A0A8J4WHR4-F1
#
_entry.id   AF-A0A8J4WHR4-F1
#
_cell.length_a   1.000
_cell.length_b   1.000
_cell.length_c   1.000
_cell.angle_alpha   90.00
_cell.angle_beta   90.00
_cell.angle_gamma   90.00
#
_symmetry.space_group_name_H-M   'P 1'
#
loop_
_entity.id
_entity.type
_entity.pdbx_description
1 polymer ?
#
loop_
_entity_poly.entity_id
_entity_poly.type
_entity_poly.pdbx_seq_one_letter_code
_entity_poly.pdbx_strand_id
1 'polypeptide(L)'
;MITSFERTQILFVYGFAIFTVSLVSAAPSLQHYGRYNDTPTGRSFTIDRYTHTFIKDGKPFQYISGSFHYFRIPSSYWLDRLQKAKAAGLDAIDMYVAWNVHSPEEGVYQFDGERDLEHFLGLIHQVGLLAIVRAGPYICAEWSFGGLPPWLLRRNPTMKLRSSNPDYFLKVVDWFDVLLPMLRKYLYTEGGPVIMVQLENEYGSAGICDHDYMSMLYDLARYHLGPDVILFTTDGASEQLLRCGSKDERYLATIDFGPTPFPPNVSFYPVEHFRPNQPLVNSEFYVGWFDHWGDKHTRTSDSEIISTLMKLMAYSPRVNVNMYMFHGGTTFGFWNGITEGEPVTTSYDYDAPISEAGDITEKYKTLRSFIHEFKKIEPPILPKNTTKAAYGTVRMVWVSHILNNLSGETLSTFPLTMEALGQYEGFAAYITTLPTFGGPTILNLTLEKFADIAHVYSSNAQFQDLRWHVSLTAKHNQMRMNMSSLSQHTRLILLLENSGYVNYGKKLWNNVKGLSGNVTLNGNVLKSWTMIPIKNPFKLRRTYFHPFVTVRNAIVGPVQGGIFTGEFLIPSNNELHDTFLQPDSFVRGIISVNGNVVGRFDQKLGPQLRLYIPKQYLRARTNKIAVIEMNGPVLANPTVTFHAEPLWMQ
;
A
#
# COMPACT_ATOMS: atom_id res chain seq x y z
N MET A 1 3.62 80.09 -25.79
CA MET A 1 3.63 79.90 -27.26
C MET A 1 3.35 78.41 -27.47
N ILE A 2 2.26 77.95 -28.10
CA ILE A 2 1.86 78.15 -29.52
C ILE A 2 2.85 77.37 -30.42
N THR A 3 2.53 76.31 -31.19
CA THR A 3 1.27 75.59 -31.56
C THR A 3 1.65 74.17 -32.15
N SER A 4 0.81 73.21 -32.59
CA SER A 4 -0.67 72.97 -32.70
C SER A 4 -0.99 71.52 -33.16
N PHE A 5 -2.03 70.87 -32.58
CA PHE A 5 -2.94 69.86 -33.21
C PHE A 5 -2.32 68.52 -33.73
N GLU A 6 -3.03 67.39 -34.00
CA GLU A 6 -4.47 67.06 -34.21
C GLU A 6 -5.00 65.84 -33.36
N ARG A 7 -6.24 65.40 -33.63
CA ARG A 7 -7.10 64.42 -32.90
C ARG A 7 -6.81 62.94 -33.27
N THR A 8 -7.21 61.92 -32.51
CA THR A 8 -8.59 61.33 -32.43
C THR A 8 -8.63 60.31 -31.27
N GLN A 9 -9.40 60.52 -30.18
CA GLN A 9 -10.69 59.87 -29.81
C GLN A 9 -10.68 58.32 -29.74
N ILE A 10 -11.32 57.63 -28.77
CA ILE A 10 -12.47 58.02 -27.90
C ILE A 10 -12.41 57.40 -26.47
N LEU A 11 -13.32 57.87 -25.60
CA LEU A 11 -13.50 57.67 -24.15
C LEU A 11 -13.27 56.25 -23.53
N PHE A 12 -12.84 56.24 -22.26
CA PHE A 12 -13.72 55.87 -21.13
C PHE A 12 -13.47 56.79 -19.92
N VAL A 13 -14.50 57.04 -19.10
CA VAL A 13 -14.47 58.06 -18.03
C VAL A 13 -14.35 57.43 -16.64
N TYR A 14 -13.38 57.90 -15.84
CA TYR A 14 -13.33 57.63 -14.41
C TYR A 14 -14.19 58.64 -13.63
N GLY A 15 -15.12 58.14 -12.81
CA GLY A 15 -15.88 58.94 -11.85
C GLY A 15 -15.58 58.47 -10.43
N PHE A 16 -15.10 59.38 -9.57
CA PHE A 16 -14.88 59.11 -8.15
C PHE A 16 -16.19 59.25 -7.37
N ALA A 17 -16.51 58.27 -6.51
CA ALA A 17 -17.54 58.41 -5.48
C ALA A 17 -17.09 57.65 -4.23
N ILE A 18 -17.05 58.35 -3.09
CA ILE A 18 -16.78 57.74 -1.78
C ILE A 18 -18.09 57.16 -1.25
N PHE A 19 -18.09 55.88 -0.87
CA PHE A 19 -19.16 55.30 -0.06
C PHE A 19 -18.60 54.43 1.07
N THR A 20 -19.30 54.48 2.20
CA THR A 20 -18.95 53.80 3.45
C THR A 20 -19.14 52.28 3.33
N VAL A 21 -18.11 51.51 3.72
CA VAL A 21 -18.24 50.05 3.83
C VAL A 21 -19.02 49.70 5.10
N SER A 22 -20.34 49.52 4.96
CA SER A 22 -21.16 48.88 5.97
C SER A 22 -20.93 47.37 5.95
N LEU A 23 -20.49 46.80 7.07
CA LEU A 23 -20.40 45.35 7.26
C LEU A 23 -21.80 44.74 7.23
N VAL A 24 -22.08 43.92 6.21
CA VAL A 24 -23.28 43.08 6.13
C VAL A 24 -22.83 41.62 6.04
N SER A 25 -23.15 40.84 7.06
CA SER A 25 -22.87 39.41 7.12
C SER A 25 -23.83 38.62 6.24
N ALA A 26 -23.43 38.37 4.99
CA ALA A 26 -24.14 37.45 4.10
C ALA A 26 -23.83 35.99 4.48
N ALA A 27 -24.69 35.38 5.29
CA ALA A 27 -24.66 33.93 5.50
C ALA A 27 -25.06 33.21 4.18
N PRO A 28 -24.42 32.09 3.81
CA PRO A 28 -24.83 31.33 2.63
C PRO A 28 -26.25 30.80 2.79
N SER A 29 -27.16 31.25 1.92
CA SER A 29 -28.54 30.76 1.91
C SER A 29 -28.60 29.32 1.39
N LEU A 30 -29.17 28.41 2.17
CA LEU A 30 -29.48 27.04 1.75
C LEU A 30 -30.42 27.04 0.53
N GLN A 31 -29.85 26.87 -0.67
CA GLN A 31 -30.64 26.47 -1.84
C GLN A 31 -30.86 24.95 -1.77
N HIS A 32 -32.10 24.55 -1.46
CA HIS A 32 -32.53 23.17 -1.65
C HIS A 32 -32.35 22.77 -3.12
N TYR A 33 -31.40 21.89 -3.41
CA TYR A 33 -31.40 21.15 -4.66
C TYR A 33 -32.64 20.25 -4.71
N GLY A 34 -33.31 20.25 -5.87
CA GLY A 34 -34.64 19.66 -6.02
C GLY A 34 -34.65 18.14 -5.88
N ARG A 35 -35.79 17.61 -5.45
CA ARG A 35 -36.09 16.17 -5.37
C ARG A 35 -35.70 15.45 -6.66
N TYR A 36 -34.86 14.42 -6.56
CA TYR A 36 -34.96 13.27 -7.45
C TYR A 36 -36.20 12.44 -7.09
N ASN A 37 -36.71 11.65 -8.03
CA ASN A 37 -37.97 10.93 -7.86
C ASN A 37 -37.85 9.83 -6.79
N ASP A 38 -38.50 10.09 -5.66
CA ASP A 38 -38.61 9.18 -4.53
C ASP A 38 -39.39 7.92 -4.93
N THR A 39 -38.68 6.82 -5.15
CA THR A 39 -39.26 5.47 -5.26
C THR A 39 -38.48 4.57 -4.30
N PRO A 40 -38.89 4.47 -3.03
CA PRO A 40 -38.19 3.65 -2.05
C PRO A 40 -38.14 2.20 -2.54
N THR A 41 -36.95 1.68 -2.80
CA THR A 41 -36.74 0.35 -3.42
C THR A 41 -37.11 -0.82 -2.49
N GLY A 42 -37.67 -0.53 -1.31
CA GLY A 42 -37.91 -1.47 -0.21
C GLY A 42 -36.65 -1.95 0.50
N ARG A 43 -35.46 -1.54 0.03
CA ARG A 43 -34.18 -2.02 0.51
C ARG A 43 -33.70 -1.24 1.71
N SER A 44 -33.38 -1.97 2.79
CA SER A 44 -32.85 -1.42 4.03
C SER A 44 -31.82 -2.36 4.65
N PHE A 45 -30.86 -1.76 5.36
CA PHE A 45 -29.92 -2.48 6.20
C PHE A 45 -29.77 -1.73 7.53
N THR A 46 -30.34 -2.28 8.60
CA THR A 46 -30.46 -1.60 9.90
C THR A 46 -30.11 -2.53 11.06
N ILE A 47 -30.13 -2.03 12.29
CA ILE A 47 -30.01 -2.82 13.52
C ILE A 47 -31.39 -2.88 14.19
N ASP A 48 -31.84 -4.07 14.59
CA ASP A 48 -33.04 -4.18 15.42
C ASP A 48 -32.76 -3.84 16.89
N ARG A 49 -33.70 -3.15 17.52
CA ARG A 49 -33.57 -2.64 18.89
C ARG A 49 -33.93 -3.67 19.98
N TYR A 50 -34.46 -4.84 19.62
CA TYR A 50 -34.96 -5.85 20.57
C TYR A 50 -34.19 -7.17 20.50
N THR A 51 -33.79 -7.62 19.30
CA THR A 51 -32.94 -8.80 19.09
C THR A 51 -31.46 -8.47 18.99
N HIS A 52 -31.13 -7.19 18.74
CA HIS A 52 -29.77 -6.70 18.52
C HIS A 52 -29.07 -7.38 17.33
N THR A 53 -29.83 -7.82 16.34
CA THR A 53 -29.34 -8.39 15.08
C THR A 53 -29.35 -7.34 13.96
N PHE A 54 -28.61 -7.57 12.88
CA PHE A 54 -28.85 -6.82 11.65
C PHE A 54 -30.19 -7.23 11.02
N ILE A 55 -30.86 -6.28 10.40
CA ILE A 55 -32.09 -6.46 9.62
C ILE A 55 -31.79 -6.05 8.19
N LYS A 56 -31.98 -6.97 7.25
CA LYS A 56 -31.87 -6.72 5.81
C LYS A 56 -33.25 -6.91 5.17
N ASP A 57 -33.76 -5.88 4.49
CA ASP A 57 -35.07 -5.87 3.83
C ASP A 57 -36.22 -6.35 4.76
N GLY A 58 -36.18 -5.93 6.03
CA GLY A 58 -37.17 -6.32 7.05
C GLY A 58 -37.02 -7.72 7.65
N LYS A 59 -35.93 -8.46 7.36
CA LYS A 59 -35.66 -9.80 7.90
C LYS A 59 -34.35 -9.85 8.71
N PRO A 60 -34.27 -10.63 9.81
CA PRO A 60 -33.01 -10.91 10.49
C PRO A 60 -31.93 -11.42 9.54
N PHE A 61 -30.73 -10.89 9.68
CA PHE A 61 -29.60 -11.16 8.80
C PHE A 61 -28.32 -11.36 9.62
N GLN A 62 -27.56 -12.39 9.26
CA GLN A 62 -26.32 -12.79 9.91
C GLN A 62 -25.30 -13.09 8.80
N TYR A 63 -24.27 -12.26 8.65
CA TYR A 63 -23.31 -12.37 7.56
C TYR A 63 -22.08 -13.21 7.90
N ILE A 64 -21.61 -13.92 6.88
CA ILE A 64 -20.25 -14.44 6.79
C ILE A 64 -19.59 -13.72 5.61
N SER A 65 -18.55 -12.94 5.92
CA SER A 65 -17.77 -12.13 4.98
C SER A 65 -16.33 -12.64 4.86
N GLY A 66 -15.62 -12.16 3.85
CA GLY A 66 -14.19 -12.36 3.70
C GLY A 66 -13.51 -11.14 3.10
N SER A 67 -12.29 -10.84 3.54
CA SER A 67 -11.54 -9.66 3.09
C SER A 67 -10.83 -9.89 1.76
N PHE A 68 -10.94 -8.92 0.86
CA PHE A 68 -10.27 -8.86 -0.45
C PHE A 68 -9.74 -7.44 -0.70
N HIS A 69 -8.45 -7.29 -0.98
CA HIS A 69 -7.87 -6.00 -1.34
C HIS A 69 -7.72 -5.89 -2.86
N TYR A 70 -8.62 -5.16 -3.53
CA TYR A 70 -8.58 -5.00 -5.00
C TYR A 70 -7.22 -4.46 -5.49
N PHE A 71 -6.57 -3.59 -4.70
CA PHE A 71 -5.23 -3.06 -4.98
C PHE A 71 -4.07 -4.09 -4.83
N ARG A 72 -4.34 -5.32 -4.34
CA ARG A 72 -3.42 -6.47 -4.33
C ARG A 72 -3.77 -7.54 -5.39
N ILE A 73 -4.83 -7.32 -6.18
CA ILE A 73 -5.38 -8.31 -7.13
C ILE A 73 -5.46 -7.66 -8.52
N PRO A 74 -4.87 -8.23 -9.58
CA PRO A 74 -5.00 -7.67 -10.93
C PRO A 74 -6.48 -7.54 -11.36
N SER A 75 -6.86 -6.41 -11.94
CA SER A 75 -8.26 -6.03 -12.22
C SER A 75 -9.07 -7.11 -12.94
N SER A 76 -8.50 -7.66 -14.00
CA SER A 76 -9.07 -8.75 -14.81
C SER A 76 -9.20 -10.10 -14.08
N TYR A 77 -8.73 -10.21 -12.82
CA TYR A 77 -9.01 -11.33 -11.93
C TYR A 77 -10.05 -11.03 -10.84
N TRP A 78 -10.45 -9.78 -10.60
CA TRP A 78 -11.45 -9.44 -9.57
C TRP A 78 -12.72 -10.30 -9.67
N LEU A 79 -13.28 -10.49 -10.87
CA LEU A 79 -14.47 -11.32 -11.07
C LEU A 79 -14.26 -12.80 -10.69
N ASP A 80 -13.09 -13.39 -11.00
CA ASP A 80 -12.76 -14.78 -10.62
C ASP A 80 -12.64 -14.92 -9.08
N ARG A 81 -11.98 -13.96 -8.44
CA ARG A 81 -11.83 -13.93 -6.97
C ARG A 81 -13.18 -13.77 -6.26
N LEU A 82 -14.06 -12.91 -6.79
CA LEU A 82 -15.43 -12.70 -6.30
C LEU A 82 -16.34 -13.91 -6.57
N GLN A 83 -16.20 -14.58 -7.71
CA GLN A 83 -16.94 -15.83 -7.98
C GLN A 83 -16.51 -16.96 -7.03
N LYS A 84 -15.23 -17.03 -6.65
CA LYS A 84 -14.74 -17.94 -5.60
C LYS A 84 -15.29 -17.57 -4.22
N ALA A 85 -15.30 -16.28 -3.86
CA ALA A 85 -15.97 -15.80 -2.64
C ALA A 85 -17.44 -16.26 -2.56
N LYS A 86 -18.20 -16.06 -3.65
CA LYS A 86 -19.61 -16.46 -3.71
C LYS A 86 -19.79 -17.98 -3.68
N ALA A 87 -18.95 -18.72 -4.40
CA ALA A 87 -19.00 -20.18 -4.45
C ALA A 87 -18.53 -20.88 -3.16
N ALA A 88 -17.83 -20.16 -2.26
CA ALA A 88 -17.56 -20.58 -0.89
C ALA A 88 -18.74 -20.38 0.07
N GLY A 89 -19.78 -19.65 -0.35
CA GLY A 89 -20.97 -19.36 0.45
C GLY A 89 -20.94 -18.03 1.20
N LEU A 90 -20.03 -17.09 0.87
CA LEU A 90 -20.00 -15.76 1.49
C LEU A 90 -21.21 -14.91 1.09
N ASP A 91 -21.63 -14.02 2.00
CA ASP A 91 -22.71 -13.04 1.76
C ASP A 91 -22.15 -11.68 1.31
N ALA A 92 -20.98 -11.33 1.86
CA ALA A 92 -20.35 -10.02 1.72
C ALA A 92 -18.85 -10.13 1.43
N ILE A 93 -18.31 -9.06 0.85
CA ILE A 93 -16.89 -8.79 0.73
C ILE A 93 -16.54 -7.63 1.66
N ASP A 94 -15.50 -7.82 2.46
CA ASP A 94 -14.85 -6.74 3.19
C ASP A 94 -13.67 -6.20 2.36
N MET A 95 -13.48 -4.88 2.34
CA MET A 95 -12.34 -4.26 1.67
C MET A 95 -11.90 -2.97 2.36
N TYR A 96 -10.60 -2.68 2.28
CA TYR A 96 -10.05 -1.35 2.50
C TYR A 96 -10.03 -0.51 1.23
N VAL A 97 -10.17 0.80 1.36
CA VAL A 97 -9.83 1.78 0.32
C VAL A 97 -8.50 2.46 0.67
N ALA A 98 -7.44 2.15 -0.06
CA ALA A 98 -6.12 2.73 0.18
C ALA A 98 -6.01 4.14 -0.43
N TRP A 99 -6.08 5.18 0.41
CA TRP A 99 -6.00 6.58 -0.04
C TRP A 99 -4.78 6.86 -0.92
N ASN A 100 -3.60 6.33 -0.59
CA ASN A 100 -2.37 6.51 -1.37
C ASN A 100 -2.34 5.79 -2.74
N VAL A 101 -3.21 4.81 -2.97
CA VAL A 101 -3.46 4.25 -4.30
C VAL A 101 -4.24 5.27 -5.13
N HIS A 102 -5.27 5.88 -4.56
CA HIS A 102 -6.12 6.81 -5.31
C HIS A 102 -5.51 8.21 -5.44
N SER A 103 -4.73 8.67 -4.46
CA SER A 103 -4.09 9.99 -4.46
C SER A 103 -2.56 9.87 -4.38
N PRO A 104 -1.87 9.63 -5.51
CA PRO A 104 -0.41 9.49 -5.56
C PRO A 104 0.34 10.84 -5.39
N GLU A 105 -0.35 11.96 -5.58
CA GLU A 105 0.15 13.33 -5.42
C GLU A 105 -0.98 14.22 -4.84
N GLU A 106 -0.64 15.27 -4.09
CA GLU A 106 -1.61 16.16 -3.43
C GLU A 106 -2.60 16.77 -4.45
N GLY A 107 -3.91 16.57 -4.23
CA GLY A 107 -4.98 17.07 -5.11
C GLY A 107 -5.13 16.33 -6.45
N VAL A 108 -4.36 15.26 -6.68
CA VAL A 108 -4.54 14.35 -7.81
C VAL A 108 -5.28 13.11 -7.33
N TYR A 109 -6.29 12.67 -8.07
CA TYR A 109 -7.10 11.49 -7.77
C TYR A 109 -7.22 10.58 -9.00
N GLN A 110 -7.15 9.26 -8.81
CA GLN A 110 -7.14 8.24 -9.86
C GLN A 110 -8.02 7.05 -9.46
N PHE A 111 -8.94 6.68 -10.34
CA PHE A 111 -9.95 5.63 -10.14
C PHE A 111 -10.13 4.80 -11.41
N ASP A 112 -9.05 4.58 -12.17
CA ASP A 112 -9.03 3.93 -13.47
C ASP A 112 -8.15 2.67 -13.48
N GLY A 113 -8.53 1.68 -14.30
CA GLY A 113 -7.81 0.41 -14.46
C GLY A 113 -7.69 -0.37 -13.15
N GLU A 114 -6.45 -0.63 -12.70
CA GLU A 114 -6.16 -1.31 -11.42
C GLU A 114 -6.63 -0.52 -10.17
N ARG A 115 -7.16 0.70 -10.36
CA ARG A 115 -7.69 1.59 -9.30
C ARG A 115 -9.20 1.82 -9.41
N ASP A 116 -9.90 1.09 -10.28
CA ASP A 116 -11.34 1.29 -10.52
C ASP A 116 -12.23 0.68 -9.42
N LEU A 117 -12.41 1.47 -8.36
CA LEU A 117 -13.26 1.14 -7.21
C LEU A 117 -14.75 1.04 -7.59
N GLU A 118 -15.23 1.88 -8.53
CA GLU A 118 -16.62 1.86 -9.00
C GLU A 118 -16.91 0.58 -9.78
N HIS A 119 -15.95 0.08 -10.57
CA HIS A 119 -16.02 -1.22 -11.22
C HIS A 119 -15.94 -2.37 -10.21
N PHE A 120 -15.03 -2.35 -9.23
CA PHE A 120 -14.93 -3.43 -8.23
C PHE A 120 -16.21 -3.59 -7.39
N LEU A 121 -16.80 -2.47 -6.94
CA LEU A 121 -18.12 -2.47 -6.27
C LEU A 121 -19.24 -2.94 -7.23
N GLY A 122 -19.18 -2.56 -8.51
CA GLY A 122 -20.08 -3.07 -9.55
C GLY A 122 -20.00 -4.59 -9.72
N LEU A 123 -18.80 -5.18 -9.74
CA LEU A 123 -18.60 -6.63 -9.84
C LEU A 123 -19.13 -7.37 -8.60
N ILE A 124 -18.93 -6.83 -7.39
CA ILE A 124 -19.49 -7.38 -6.15
C ILE A 124 -21.01 -7.46 -6.25
N HIS A 125 -21.66 -6.38 -6.70
CA HIS A 125 -23.10 -6.34 -6.88
C HIS A 125 -23.57 -7.33 -7.97
N GLN A 126 -22.86 -7.39 -9.11
CA GLN A 126 -23.15 -8.32 -10.22
C GLN A 126 -23.05 -9.80 -9.80
N VAL A 127 -22.12 -10.15 -8.91
CA VAL A 127 -21.95 -11.50 -8.36
C VAL A 127 -23.00 -11.83 -7.28
N GLY A 128 -23.82 -10.85 -6.87
CA GLY A 128 -24.83 -11.03 -5.83
C GLY A 128 -24.21 -11.11 -4.43
N LEU A 129 -23.15 -10.34 -4.18
CA LEU A 129 -22.52 -10.13 -2.88
C LEU A 129 -22.85 -8.73 -2.35
N LEU A 130 -22.78 -8.58 -1.04
CA LEU A 130 -22.81 -7.28 -0.35
C LEU A 130 -21.37 -6.76 -0.16
N ALA A 131 -21.23 -5.50 0.24
CA ALA A 131 -19.93 -4.89 0.52
C ALA A 131 -19.90 -4.26 1.93
N ILE A 132 -18.80 -4.49 2.63
CA ILE A 132 -18.39 -3.81 3.86
C ILE A 132 -17.15 -3.00 3.48
N VAL A 133 -17.26 -1.67 3.46
CA VAL A 133 -16.22 -0.79 2.91
C VAL A 133 -15.53 -0.01 4.00
N ARG A 134 -14.22 -0.21 4.16
CA ARG A 134 -13.40 0.50 5.14
C ARG A 134 -12.73 1.67 4.45
N ALA A 135 -13.29 2.87 4.63
CA ALA A 135 -12.94 4.07 3.88
C ALA A 135 -11.61 4.73 4.32
N GLY A 136 -11.02 4.25 5.41
CA GLY A 136 -9.82 4.85 6.00
C GLY A 136 -10.16 6.09 6.83
N PRO A 137 -9.35 7.17 6.81
CA PRO A 137 -8.25 7.43 5.87
C PRO A 137 -7.01 6.55 6.08
N TYR A 138 -6.82 6.02 7.29
CA TYR A 138 -5.81 5.03 7.63
C TYR A 138 -6.42 3.62 7.67
N ILE A 139 -5.68 2.62 7.18
CA ILE A 139 -6.16 1.24 6.99
C ILE A 139 -5.25 0.13 7.55
N CYS A 140 -4.04 0.46 8.05
CA CYS A 140 -3.01 -0.52 8.42
C CYS A 140 -2.65 -1.51 7.27
N ALA A 141 -3.24 -2.71 7.26
CA ALA A 141 -3.27 -3.70 6.18
C ALA A 141 -1.91 -4.13 5.57
N GLU A 142 -0.81 -4.03 6.32
CA GLU A 142 0.58 -4.27 5.87
C GLU A 142 0.95 -3.49 4.59
N TRP A 143 0.24 -2.39 4.37
CA TRP A 143 0.32 -1.58 3.18
C TRP A 143 1.09 -0.31 3.48
N SER A 144 1.88 0.15 2.52
CA SER A 144 2.77 1.30 2.66
C SER A 144 2.06 2.47 3.37
N PHE A 145 2.63 2.91 4.49
CA PHE A 145 2.17 4.03 5.31
C PHE A 145 0.75 3.88 5.89
N GLY A 146 0.25 2.64 5.99
CA GLY A 146 -1.11 2.36 6.44
C GLY A 146 -2.17 2.91 5.50
N GLY A 147 -1.88 2.97 4.20
CA GLY A 147 -2.74 3.56 3.16
C GLY A 147 -2.74 5.10 3.11
N LEU A 148 -2.14 5.79 4.08
CA LEU A 148 -1.97 7.24 4.02
C LEU A 148 -1.00 7.62 2.88
N PRO A 149 -1.19 8.76 2.20
CA PRO A 149 -0.25 9.22 1.17
C PRO A 149 1.00 9.85 1.79
N PRO A 150 2.22 9.39 1.42
CA PRO A 150 3.46 9.98 1.92
C PRO A 150 3.68 11.44 1.51
N TRP A 151 2.93 11.96 0.52
CA TRP A 151 2.96 13.38 0.18
C TRP A 151 2.50 14.29 1.33
N LEU A 152 1.78 13.78 2.33
CA LEU A 152 1.47 14.50 3.58
C LEU A 152 2.75 15.01 4.27
N LEU A 153 3.83 14.23 4.24
CA LEU A 153 5.10 14.59 4.87
C LEU A 153 5.97 15.56 4.05
N ARG A 154 5.61 15.85 2.78
CA ARG A 154 6.38 16.72 1.86
C ARG A 154 6.60 18.13 2.42
N ARG A 155 5.57 18.71 3.08
CA ARG A 155 5.60 20.07 3.64
C ARG A 155 5.72 20.09 5.17
N ASN A 156 5.02 19.18 5.86
CA ASN A 156 5.15 19.00 7.31
C ASN A 156 5.67 17.58 7.60
N PRO A 157 6.99 17.36 7.67
CA PRO A 157 7.58 16.04 7.93
C PRO A 157 7.30 15.52 9.36
N THR A 158 6.66 16.36 10.19
CA THR A 158 6.24 16.08 11.57
C THR A 158 4.72 16.21 11.77
N MET A 159 3.94 15.99 10.69
CA MET A 159 2.48 16.09 10.72
C MET A 159 1.86 15.15 11.76
N LYS A 160 0.86 15.64 12.50
CA LYS A 160 0.11 14.86 13.49
C LYS A 160 -0.97 13.99 12.81
N LEU A 161 -0.52 12.98 12.07
CA LEU A 161 -1.37 11.98 11.42
C LEU A 161 -2.34 11.34 12.43
N ARG A 162 -3.54 10.96 11.99
CA ARG A 162 -4.59 10.32 12.79
C ARG A 162 -5.00 11.15 14.04
N SER A 163 -5.27 12.44 13.83
CA SER A 163 -5.74 13.37 14.86
C SER A 163 -6.58 14.52 14.28
N SER A 164 -7.18 15.33 15.14
CA SER A 164 -7.96 16.54 14.83
C SER A 164 -7.11 17.71 14.31
N ASN A 165 -5.78 17.55 14.25
CA ASN A 165 -4.85 18.61 13.85
C ASN A 165 -5.13 19.10 12.41
N PRO A 166 -5.37 20.41 12.19
CA PRO A 166 -5.82 20.93 10.89
C PRO A 166 -4.93 20.58 9.69
N ASP A 167 -3.60 20.59 9.84
CA ASP A 167 -2.63 20.21 8.79
C ASP A 167 -2.93 18.83 8.18
N TYR A 168 -3.41 17.89 9.01
CA TYR A 168 -3.80 16.54 8.61
C TYR A 168 -5.29 16.47 8.29
N PHE A 169 -6.16 16.96 9.18
CA PHE A 169 -7.61 16.76 9.02
C PHE A 169 -8.17 17.44 7.77
N LEU A 170 -7.67 18.61 7.38
CA LEU A 170 -8.08 19.25 6.12
C LEU A 170 -7.72 18.38 4.90
N LYS A 171 -6.63 17.60 4.96
CA LYS A 171 -6.27 16.64 3.89
C LYS A 171 -7.16 15.39 3.92
N VAL A 172 -7.73 15.03 5.07
CA VAL A 172 -8.77 13.99 5.16
C VAL A 172 -10.09 14.50 4.58
N VAL A 173 -10.47 15.76 4.79
CA VAL A 173 -11.61 16.41 4.10
C VAL A 173 -11.38 16.41 2.59
N ASP A 174 -10.23 16.90 2.10
CA ASP A 174 -9.85 16.87 0.68
C ASP A 174 -9.96 15.47 0.04
N TRP A 175 -9.82 14.40 0.83
CA TRP A 175 -9.96 13.01 0.37
C TRP A 175 -11.41 12.51 0.42
N PHE A 176 -12.10 12.72 1.55
CA PHE A 176 -13.46 12.21 1.76
C PHE A 176 -14.50 12.96 0.91
N ASP A 177 -14.25 14.22 0.56
CA ASP A 177 -15.04 14.98 -0.42
C ASP A 177 -14.97 14.38 -1.84
N VAL A 178 -14.01 13.49 -2.11
CA VAL A 178 -13.92 12.70 -3.35
C VAL A 178 -14.45 11.27 -3.14
N LEU A 179 -14.01 10.58 -2.09
CA LEU A 179 -14.35 9.17 -1.85
C LEU A 179 -15.82 8.96 -1.46
N LEU A 180 -16.35 9.76 -0.54
CA LEU A 180 -17.65 9.46 0.06
C LEU A 180 -18.84 9.75 -0.88
N PRO A 181 -18.84 10.81 -1.72
CA PRO A 181 -19.82 10.96 -2.80
C PRO A 181 -19.79 9.82 -3.82
N MET A 182 -18.63 9.20 -4.07
CA MET A 182 -18.51 8.00 -4.89
C MET A 182 -19.16 6.80 -4.20
N LEU A 183 -18.78 6.51 -2.95
CA LEU A 183 -19.37 5.41 -2.17
C LEU A 183 -20.87 5.56 -1.96
N ARG A 184 -21.41 6.80 -1.90
CA ARG A 184 -22.84 7.05 -1.76
C ARG A 184 -23.66 6.33 -2.82
N LYS A 185 -23.23 6.39 -4.10
CA LYS A 185 -23.91 5.72 -5.23
C LYS A 185 -24.09 4.21 -5.05
N TYR A 186 -23.22 3.60 -4.23
CA TYR A 186 -23.13 2.17 -4.01
C TYR A 186 -23.75 1.72 -2.67
N LEU A 187 -24.34 2.62 -1.89
CA LEU A 187 -25.04 2.27 -0.66
C LEU A 187 -26.22 1.33 -0.92
N TYR A 188 -26.49 0.43 0.03
CA TYR A 188 -27.49 -0.61 -0.12
C TYR A 188 -28.93 -0.07 -0.27
N THR A 189 -29.21 1.09 0.33
CA THR A 189 -30.46 1.86 0.22
C THR A 189 -30.59 2.55 -1.15
N GLU A 190 -29.49 3.09 -1.67
CA GLU A 190 -29.38 3.71 -3.01
C GLU A 190 -29.32 2.65 -4.14
N GLY A 191 -29.31 1.35 -3.78
CA GLY A 191 -29.41 0.22 -4.71
C GLY A 191 -28.10 -0.57 -4.92
N GLY A 192 -26.95 -0.10 -4.45
CA GLY A 192 -25.67 -0.80 -4.59
C GLY A 192 -25.44 -1.92 -3.56
N PRO A 193 -24.21 -2.43 -3.39
CA PRO A 193 -23.91 -3.52 -2.45
C PRO A 193 -23.55 -3.07 -1.03
N VAL A 194 -23.20 -1.80 -0.78
CA VAL A 194 -22.54 -1.34 0.46
C VAL A 194 -23.51 -1.24 1.62
N ILE A 195 -23.39 -2.15 2.59
CA ILE A 195 -24.26 -2.24 3.78
C ILE A 195 -23.70 -1.51 5.01
N MET A 196 -22.37 -1.43 5.13
CA MET A 196 -21.66 -0.89 6.28
C MET A 196 -20.40 -0.16 5.79
N VAL A 197 -20.03 0.93 6.47
CA VAL A 197 -18.80 1.70 6.20
C VAL A 197 -17.99 1.88 7.48
N GLN A 198 -16.72 1.47 7.46
CA GLN A 198 -15.79 1.70 8.57
C GLN A 198 -15.06 3.03 8.38
N LEU A 199 -14.88 3.78 9.47
CA LEU A 199 -14.03 4.98 9.52
C LEU A 199 -12.88 4.73 10.52
N GLU A 200 -11.68 5.20 10.16
CA GLU A 200 -10.42 4.81 10.80
C GLU A 200 -10.17 3.28 10.81
N ASN A 201 -9.08 2.83 11.44
CA ASN A 201 -8.87 1.42 11.75
C ASN A 201 -8.00 1.23 12.99
N GLU A 202 -8.46 0.45 13.97
CA GLU A 202 -7.80 0.28 15.27
C GLU A 202 -7.31 1.61 15.87
N TYR A 203 -8.24 2.55 16.10
CA TYR A 203 -7.84 3.85 16.63
C TYR A 203 -7.43 3.78 18.11
N GLY A 204 -7.91 2.78 18.85
CA GLY A 204 -7.39 2.41 20.16
C GLY A 204 -5.89 2.05 20.13
N SER A 205 -5.46 1.29 19.12
CA SER A 205 -4.06 0.87 18.94
C SER A 205 -3.11 2.00 18.53
N ALA A 206 -3.64 3.16 18.08
CA ALA A 206 -2.83 4.33 17.78
C ALA A 206 -2.19 4.95 19.03
N GLY A 207 -2.88 4.92 20.18
CA GLY A 207 -2.41 5.52 21.43
C GLY A 207 -2.35 7.05 21.43
N ILE A 208 -3.01 7.73 20.49
CA ILE A 208 -3.31 9.17 20.57
C ILE A 208 -4.60 9.42 21.37
N CYS A 209 -5.65 8.62 21.13
CA CYS A 209 -6.95 8.74 21.80
C CYS A 209 -7.66 10.11 21.57
N ASP A 210 -7.48 10.72 20.40
CA ASP A 210 -8.20 11.93 19.99
C ASP A 210 -9.65 11.58 19.62
N HIS A 211 -10.58 11.87 20.51
CA HIS A 211 -12.00 11.60 20.28
C HIS A 211 -12.66 12.61 19.35
N ASP A 212 -12.15 13.85 19.31
CA ASP A 212 -12.69 14.90 18.44
C ASP A 212 -12.45 14.51 16.97
N TYR A 213 -11.27 13.98 16.66
CA TYR A 213 -10.97 13.34 15.37
C TYR A 213 -12.01 12.28 14.96
N MET A 214 -12.31 11.32 15.85
CA MET A 214 -13.29 10.26 15.56
C MET A 214 -14.72 10.81 15.37
N SER A 215 -15.10 11.84 16.12
CA SER A 215 -16.40 12.50 15.96
C SER A 215 -16.47 13.33 14.67
N MET A 216 -15.40 14.03 14.31
CA MET A 216 -15.30 14.80 13.06
C MET A 216 -15.31 13.89 11.81
N LEU A 217 -14.70 12.71 11.88
CA LEU A 217 -14.84 11.68 10.84
C LEU A 217 -16.30 11.25 10.66
N TYR A 218 -17.04 11.05 11.77
CA TYR A 218 -18.45 10.66 11.72
C TYR A 218 -19.31 11.73 11.05
N ASP A 219 -19.12 12.99 11.44
CA ASP A 219 -19.91 14.11 10.92
C ASP A 219 -19.65 14.35 9.43
N LEU A 220 -18.39 14.28 9.00
CA LEU A 220 -17.98 14.33 7.60
C LEU A 220 -18.56 13.18 6.78
N ALA A 221 -18.58 11.95 7.34
CA ALA A 221 -19.19 10.81 6.68
C ALA A 221 -20.72 10.90 6.60
N ARG A 222 -21.39 11.43 7.64
CA ARG A 222 -22.83 11.66 7.64
C ARG A 222 -23.25 12.75 6.65
N TYR A 223 -22.44 13.79 6.47
CA TYR A 223 -22.67 14.84 5.47
C TYR A 223 -22.75 14.26 4.05
N HIS A 224 -21.84 13.35 3.68
CA HIS A 224 -21.81 12.75 2.33
C HIS A 224 -22.74 11.53 2.16
N LEU A 225 -22.67 10.58 3.09
CA LEU A 225 -23.36 9.28 2.99
C LEU A 225 -24.81 9.33 3.50
N GLY A 226 -25.21 10.37 4.25
CA GLY A 226 -26.54 10.48 4.84
C GLY A 226 -26.75 9.62 6.09
N PRO A 227 -27.99 9.51 6.59
CA PRO A 227 -28.28 8.93 7.91
C PRO A 227 -28.34 7.40 7.94
N ASP A 228 -28.64 6.75 6.81
CA ASP A 228 -29.12 5.36 6.82
C ASP A 228 -28.02 4.29 6.88
N VAL A 229 -26.83 4.58 6.33
CA VAL A 229 -25.72 3.62 6.36
C VAL A 229 -25.21 3.40 7.79
N ILE A 230 -24.87 2.16 8.12
CA ILE A 230 -24.23 1.85 9.40
C ILE A 230 -22.75 2.25 9.31
N LEU A 231 -22.37 3.28 10.06
CA LEU A 231 -20.98 3.67 10.30
C LEU A 231 -20.45 2.88 11.50
N PHE A 232 -19.27 2.27 11.38
CA PHE A 232 -18.70 1.42 12.42
C PHE A 232 -17.19 1.64 12.63
N THR A 233 -16.69 1.15 13.76
CA THR A 233 -15.27 1.15 14.14
C THR A 233 -14.83 -0.27 14.49
N THR A 234 -13.54 -0.56 14.31
CA THR A 234 -12.91 -1.85 14.70
C THR A 234 -11.71 -1.54 15.57
N ASP A 235 -11.63 -2.19 16.74
CA ASP A 235 -10.48 -2.18 17.66
C ASP A 235 -10.27 -3.61 18.22
N GLY A 236 -9.02 -4.03 18.45
CA GLY A 236 -8.74 -5.36 19.02
C GLY A 236 -9.50 -5.64 20.32
N ALA A 237 -9.89 -6.90 20.55
CA ALA A 237 -10.79 -7.36 21.62
C ALA A 237 -10.37 -6.99 23.08
N SER A 238 -10.50 -5.72 23.44
CA SER A 238 -10.06 -5.13 24.70
C SER A 238 -10.83 -3.83 24.96
N GLU A 239 -11.41 -3.70 26.15
CA GLU A 239 -12.11 -2.48 26.55
C GLU A 239 -11.18 -1.26 26.56
N GLN A 240 -9.88 -1.44 26.81
CA GLN A 240 -8.91 -0.35 26.77
C GLN A 240 -8.74 0.25 25.36
N LEU A 241 -8.81 -0.59 24.31
CA LEU A 241 -8.70 -0.12 22.93
C LEU A 241 -10.01 0.54 22.49
N LEU A 242 -11.15 -0.14 22.74
CA LEU A 242 -12.50 0.36 22.48
C LEU A 242 -12.78 1.72 23.13
N ARG A 243 -12.31 1.96 24.37
CA ARG A 243 -12.42 3.26 25.07
C ARG A 243 -11.75 4.43 24.32
N CYS A 244 -10.80 4.16 23.43
CA CYS A 244 -10.14 5.17 22.60
C CYS A 244 -10.69 5.21 21.17
N GLY A 245 -10.84 4.07 20.49
CA GLY A 245 -11.29 4.03 19.10
C GLY A 245 -12.81 4.07 18.88
N SER A 246 -13.59 3.56 19.84
CA SER A 246 -15.04 3.30 19.68
C SER A 246 -15.92 4.06 20.68
N LYS A 247 -15.41 5.16 21.25
CA LYS A 247 -16.08 5.95 22.30
C LYS A 247 -17.35 6.67 21.84
N ASP A 248 -17.33 7.24 20.64
CA ASP A 248 -18.48 7.97 20.09
C ASP A 248 -19.64 6.98 19.83
N GLU A 249 -20.73 7.14 20.59
CA GLU A 249 -21.84 6.18 20.65
C GLU A 249 -22.68 6.14 19.37
N ARG A 250 -22.39 7.02 18.41
CA ARG A 250 -23.06 7.10 17.11
C ARG A 250 -22.55 6.05 16.12
N TYR A 251 -21.40 5.43 16.39
CA TYR A 251 -20.85 4.28 15.67
C TYR A 251 -21.37 2.95 16.24
N LEU A 252 -21.49 1.94 15.37
CA LEU A 252 -21.43 0.54 15.81
C LEU A 252 -19.99 0.21 16.24
N ALA A 253 -19.80 -0.24 17.49
CA ALA A 253 -18.49 -0.67 17.96
C ALA A 253 -18.26 -2.15 17.63
N THR A 254 -17.21 -2.49 16.90
CA THR A 254 -16.86 -3.87 16.56
C THR A 254 -15.45 -4.22 17.03
N ILE A 255 -15.10 -5.50 17.06
CA ILE A 255 -13.78 -5.97 17.49
C ILE A 255 -13.14 -6.91 16.48
N ASP A 256 -11.83 -7.09 16.58
CA ASP A 256 -11.08 -8.16 15.91
C ASP A 256 -10.47 -9.16 16.92
N PHE A 257 -10.31 -10.41 16.48
CA PHE A 257 -9.56 -11.47 17.15
C PHE A 257 -9.44 -12.72 16.27
N GLY A 258 -8.34 -13.46 16.37
CA GLY A 258 -8.10 -14.70 15.64
C GLY A 258 -8.73 -15.96 16.27
N PRO A 259 -8.39 -17.16 15.76
CA PRO A 259 -8.72 -18.45 16.38
C PRO A 259 -8.37 -18.47 17.87
N THR A 260 -9.24 -19.01 18.70
CA THR A 260 -9.10 -18.91 20.16
C THR A 260 -9.71 -20.10 20.91
N PRO A 261 -9.09 -20.56 22.02
CA PRO A 261 -9.71 -21.54 22.90
C PRO A 261 -10.89 -20.98 23.70
N PHE A 262 -11.00 -19.65 23.84
CA PHE A 262 -12.05 -19.02 24.65
C PHE A 262 -13.44 -19.19 24.03
N PRO A 263 -14.49 -19.39 24.85
CA PRO A 263 -15.86 -19.46 24.35
C PRO A 263 -16.35 -18.07 23.89
N PRO A 264 -17.32 -18.00 22.96
CA PRO A 264 -17.78 -16.74 22.35
C PRO A 264 -18.21 -15.65 23.36
N ASN A 265 -18.80 -16.04 24.50
CA ASN A 265 -19.21 -15.11 25.54
C ASN A 265 -18.02 -14.44 26.28
N VAL A 266 -16.82 -15.02 26.20
CA VAL A 266 -15.58 -14.43 26.72
C VAL A 266 -14.92 -13.60 25.61
N SER A 267 -14.85 -14.12 24.38
CA SER A 267 -14.25 -13.40 23.25
C SER A 267 -14.98 -12.09 22.91
N PHE A 268 -16.32 -12.06 23.03
CA PHE A 268 -17.13 -10.85 22.88
C PHE A 268 -17.35 -10.06 24.18
N TYR A 269 -16.88 -10.53 25.35
CA TYR A 269 -17.07 -9.80 26.61
C TYR A 269 -16.58 -8.34 26.56
N PRO A 270 -15.40 -8.00 25.98
CA PRO A 270 -14.93 -6.62 25.95
C PRO A 270 -15.87 -5.66 25.23
N VAL A 271 -16.48 -6.08 24.11
CA VAL A 271 -17.40 -5.24 23.34
C VAL A 271 -18.80 -5.23 23.94
N GLU A 272 -19.29 -6.36 24.46
CA GLU A 272 -20.61 -6.45 25.09
C GLU A 272 -20.67 -5.68 26.43
N HIS A 273 -19.55 -5.62 27.17
CA HIS A 273 -19.45 -4.81 28.39
C HIS A 273 -19.34 -3.31 28.07
N PHE A 274 -18.55 -2.95 27.05
CA PHE A 274 -18.33 -1.56 26.64
C PHE A 274 -19.54 -0.93 25.94
N ARG A 275 -20.20 -1.71 25.07
CA ARG A 275 -21.27 -1.28 24.17
C ARG A 275 -22.30 -2.43 24.06
N PRO A 276 -23.14 -2.64 25.10
CA PRO A 276 -24.17 -3.69 25.08
C PRO A 276 -25.25 -3.43 24.02
N ASN A 277 -26.10 -4.43 23.77
CA ASN A 277 -27.36 -4.30 23.01
C ASN A 277 -27.19 -3.94 21.51
N GLN A 278 -26.12 -4.45 20.88
CA GLN A 278 -25.82 -4.29 19.44
C GLN A 278 -25.46 -5.65 18.78
N PRO A 279 -25.33 -5.75 17.44
CA PRO A 279 -24.75 -6.93 16.80
C PRO A 279 -23.33 -7.20 17.30
N LEU A 280 -23.01 -8.47 17.51
CA LEU A 280 -21.67 -8.92 17.87
C LEU A 280 -20.90 -9.16 16.57
N VAL A 281 -19.89 -8.34 16.29
CA VAL A 281 -19.13 -8.43 15.04
C VAL A 281 -17.67 -8.69 15.36
N ASN A 282 -17.13 -9.79 14.79
CA ASN A 282 -15.69 -9.93 14.60
C ASN A 282 -15.34 -9.46 13.18
N SER A 283 -14.76 -8.26 13.10
CA SER A 283 -14.44 -7.58 11.84
C SER A 283 -13.13 -8.08 11.21
N GLU A 284 -12.19 -8.62 11.98
CA GLU A 284 -11.02 -9.33 11.43
C GLU A 284 -10.78 -10.63 12.20
N PHE A 285 -11.44 -11.69 11.72
CA PHE A 285 -11.15 -13.04 12.15
C PHE A 285 -9.96 -13.58 11.34
N TYR A 286 -8.79 -13.61 11.97
CA TYR A 286 -7.51 -13.94 11.33
C TYR A 286 -7.41 -15.42 10.89
N VAL A 287 -7.73 -15.73 9.63
CA VAL A 287 -7.67 -17.10 9.06
C VAL A 287 -6.29 -17.52 8.55
N GLY A 288 -5.26 -16.75 8.92
CA GLY A 288 -3.92 -16.75 8.35
C GLY A 288 -3.09 -15.61 8.95
N TRP A 289 -1.90 -15.36 8.44
CA TRP A 289 -1.06 -14.21 8.81
C TRP A 289 -0.06 -13.84 7.71
N PHE A 290 0.51 -12.64 7.79
CA PHE A 290 1.50 -12.12 6.84
C PHE A 290 2.95 -12.49 7.22
N ASP A 291 3.86 -12.42 6.25
CA ASP A 291 5.28 -12.77 6.44
C ASP A 291 6.22 -11.56 6.32
N HIS A 292 7.25 -11.51 7.17
CA HIS A 292 8.40 -10.59 7.08
C HIS A 292 9.60 -11.21 6.34
N TRP A 293 10.51 -10.38 5.81
CA TRP A 293 11.78 -10.89 5.29
C TRP A 293 12.72 -11.35 6.41
N GLY A 294 13.01 -12.66 6.47
CA GLY A 294 13.92 -13.29 7.43
C GLY A 294 13.26 -14.27 8.39
N ASP A 295 11.93 -14.26 8.47
CA ASP A 295 11.15 -15.19 9.29
C ASP A 295 10.68 -16.43 8.50
N LYS A 296 9.98 -17.34 9.16
CA LYS A 296 9.36 -18.52 8.51
C LYS A 296 8.02 -18.13 7.88
N HIS A 297 7.69 -18.74 6.74
CA HIS A 297 6.37 -18.60 6.13
C HIS A 297 5.29 -19.09 7.09
N THR A 298 4.31 -18.24 7.36
CA THR A 298 3.30 -18.49 8.38
C THR A 298 2.28 -19.53 7.92
N ARG A 299 1.85 -20.38 8.84
CA ARG A 299 0.79 -21.38 8.66
C ARG A 299 -0.12 -21.36 9.88
N THR A 300 -1.43 -21.34 9.67
CA THR A 300 -2.43 -21.37 10.75
C THR A 300 -3.28 -22.63 10.69
N SER A 301 -3.77 -23.10 11.84
CA SER A 301 -4.51 -24.37 11.92
C SER A 301 -5.96 -24.27 11.41
N ASP A 302 -6.24 -24.94 10.28
CA ASP A 302 -7.60 -25.16 9.75
C ASP A 302 -8.58 -25.64 10.82
N SER A 303 -8.16 -26.56 11.71
CA SER A 303 -9.04 -27.14 12.72
C SER A 303 -9.37 -26.17 13.85
N GLU A 304 -8.46 -25.25 14.20
CA GLU A 304 -8.71 -24.19 15.20
C GLU A 304 -9.56 -23.07 14.62
N ILE A 305 -9.31 -22.70 13.34
CA ILE A 305 -10.14 -21.80 12.54
C ILE A 305 -11.60 -22.28 12.54
N ILE A 306 -11.84 -23.52 12.13
CA ILE A 306 -13.18 -24.12 12.04
C ILE A 306 -13.79 -24.30 13.43
N SER A 307 -13.04 -24.80 14.41
CA SER A 307 -13.51 -24.96 15.80
C SER A 307 -13.94 -23.63 16.43
N THR A 308 -13.24 -22.54 16.12
CA THR A 308 -13.61 -21.20 16.60
C THR A 308 -14.84 -20.67 15.85
N LEU A 309 -14.87 -20.73 14.52
CA LEU A 309 -16.01 -20.27 13.70
C LEU A 309 -17.31 -21.03 14.03
N MET A 310 -17.25 -22.35 14.22
CA MET A 310 -18.41 -23.15 14.62
C MET A 310 -19.01 -22.66 15.95
N LYS A 311 -18.15 -22.39 16.95
CA LYS A 311 -18.61 -21.86 18.25
C LYS A 311 -19.22 -20.47 18.10
N LEU A 312 -18.54 -19.57 17.38
CA LEU A 312 -18.97 -18.19 17.16
C LEU A 312 -20.35 -18.14 16.47
N MET A 313 -20.50 -18.81 15.33
CA MET A 313 -21.72 -18.75 14.52
C MET A 313 -22.91 -19.46 15.18
N ALA A 314 -22.67 -20.51 15.99
CA ALA A 314 -23.72 -21.21 16.74
C ALA A 314 -24.14 -20.51 18.05
N TYR A 315 -23.39 -19.50 18.52
CA TYR A 315 -23.64 -18.87 19.82
C TYR A 315 -24.90 -17.98 19.85
N SER A 316 -25.11 -17.17 18.81
CA SER A 316 -26.23 -16.24 18.73
C SER A 316 -26.40 -15.70 17.30
N PRO A 317 -27.64 -15.44 16.82
CA PRO A 317 -27.86 -14.73 15.55
C PRO A 317 -27.33 -13.28 15.56
N ARG A 318 -26.91 -12.77 16.73
CA ARG A 318 -26.17 -11.49 16.84
C ARG A 318 -24.75 -11.58 16.26
N VAL A 319 -24.15 -12.77 16.17
CA VAL A 319 -22.74 -12.95 15.79
C VAL A 319 -22.54 -12.91 14.28
N ASN A 320 -21.71 -11.97 13.82
CA ASN A 320 -21.32 -11.80 12.43
C ASN A 320 -19.78 -11.87 12.34
N VAL A 321 -19.25 -12.42 11.25
CA VAL A 321 -17.80 -12.61 11.09
C VAL A 321 -17.32 -12.19 9.71
N ASN A 322 -16.13 -11.58 9.67
CA ASN A 322 -15.37 -11.37 8.46
C ASN A 322 -14.00 -12.05 8.56
N MET A 323 -13.68 -12.91 7.59
CA MET A 323 -12.41 -13.65 7.54
C MET A 323 -11.32 -12.80 6.88
N TYR A 324 -10.32 -12.40 7.66
CA TYR A 324 -9.18 -11.61 7.21
C TYR A 324 -7.92 -12.50 7.13
N MET A 325 -7.25 -12.69 6.01
CA MET A 325 -7.69 -12.45 4.62
C MET A 325 -8.42 -13.68 4.06
N PHE A 326 -9.50 -13.49 3.30
CA PHE A 326 -10.06 -14.60 2.51
C PHE A 326 -9.31 -14.79 1.18
N HIS A 327 -8.78 -13.69 0.62
CA HIS A 327 -7.76 -13.69 -0.43
C HIS A 327 -6.84 -12.47 -0.26
N GLY A 328 -5.57 -12.69 0.09
CA GLY A 328 -4.65 -11.58 0.32
C GLY A 328 -3.98 -11.02 -0.96
N GLY A 329 -3.62 -11.88 -1.92
CA GLY A 329 -3.05 -11.47 -3.21
C GLY A 329 -1.55 -11.15 -3.15
N THR A 330 -1.10 -10.14 -3.90
CA THR A 330 0.32 -9.72 -3.97
C THR A 330 0.47 -8.23 -3.69
N THR A 331 1.43 -7.85 -2.86
CA THR A 331 1.82 -6.46 -2.64
C THR A 331 2.83 -6.02 -3.71
N PHE A 332 2.35 -5.77 -4.93
CA PHE A 332 3.19 -5.46 -6.07
C PHE A 332 4.05 -4.19 -5.90
N GLY A 333 5.16 -4.09 -6.65
CA GLY A 333 5.96 -2.87 -6.76
C GLY A 333 6.72 -2.51 -5.48
N PHE A 334 6.31 -1.43 -4.82
CA PHE A 334 6.94 -0.91 -3.59
C PHE A 334 5.93 -0.69 -2.45
N TRP A 335 4.71 -1.22 -2.59
CA TRP A 335 3.59 -0.94 -1.70
C TRP A 335 3.61 -1.67 -0.35
N ASN A 336 4.69 -2.39 -0.03
CA ASN A 336 4.82 -3.09 1.25
C ASN A 336 4.92 -2.11 2.42
N GLY A 337 4.28 -2.48 3.53
CA GLY A 337 4.49 -1.84 4.82
C GLY A 337 5.77 -2.30 5.52
N ILE A 338 6.01 -1.69 6.67
CA ILE A 338 6.93 -2.16 7.72
C ILE A 338 6.10 -2.30 9.01
N THR A 339 5.87 -3.55 9.42
CA THR A 339 5.27 -3.91 10.72
C THR A 339 6.36 -4.36 11.68
N GLU A 340 6.22 -4.02 12.97
CA GLU A 340 7.13 -4.32 14.10
C GLU A 340 8.55 -3.72 14.02
N GLY A 341 9.14 -3.64 12.82
CA GLY A 341 10.42 -3.03 12.55
C GLY A 341 11.07 -3.49 11.24
N GLU A 342 10.57 -4.56 10.63
CA GLU A 342 11.12 -5.17 9.42
C GLU A 342 10.07 -5.14 8.27
N PRO A 343 10.48 -5.20 6.99
CA PRO A 343 9.53 -5.09 5.87
C PRO A 343 8.75 -6.38 5.63
N VAL A 344 7.48 -6.24 5.28
CA VAL A 344 6.62 -7.35 4.84
C VAL A 344 7.07 -7.84 3.45
N THR A 345 6.87 -9.13 3.15
CA THR A 345 7.21 -9.74 1.86
C THR A 345 6.39 -9.17 0.69
N THR A 346 6.79 -9.49 -0.55
CA THR A 346 6.05 -9.08 -1.76
C THR A 346 4.77 -9.87 -1.90
N SER A 347 4.79 -11.16 -1.53
CA SER A 347 3.57 -11.95 -1.41
C SER A 347 2.68 -11.40 -0.30
N TYR A 348 1.38 -11.50 -0.48
CA TYR A 348 0.41 -11.42 0.61
C TYR A 348 -0.50 -12.65 0.53
N ASP A 349 0.07 -13.83 0.26
CA ASP A 349 -0.63 -15.12 0.27
C ASP A 349 -1.41 -15.32 1.57
N TYR A 350 -0.83 -14.87 2.68
CA TYR A 350 -1.42 -14.82 4.02
C TYR A 350 -1.76 -16.21 4.61
N ASP A 351 -1.36 -17.32 3.97
CA ASP A 351 -1.95 -18.65 4.20
C ASP A 351 -3.49 -18.64 3.98
N ALA A 352 -3.99 -17.74 3.13
CA ALA A 352 -5.41 -17.48 2.96
C ALA A 352 -6.15 -18.67 2.32
N PRO A 353 -7.49 -18.77 2.51
CA PRO A 353 -8.33 -19.74 1.82
C PRO A 353 -8.12 -19.72 0.29
N ILE A 354 -8.05 -18.54 -0.32
CA ILE A 354 -7.62 -18.38 -1.72
C ILE A 354 -6.19 -17.83 -1.73
N SER A 355 -5.25 -18.65 -2.22
CA SER A 355 -3.81 -18.31 -2.28
C SER A 355 -3.50 -17.03 -3.06
N GLU A 356 -2.27 -16.51 -2.96
CA GLU A 356 -1.76 -15.35 -3.72
C GLU A 356 -2.18 -15.38 -5.20
N ALA A 357 -2.05 -16.54 -5.85
CA ALA A 357 -2.33 -16.70 -7.26
C ALA A 357 -3.80 -17.03 -7.62
N GLY A 358 -4.71 -17.01 -6.63
CA GLY A 358 -6.14 -17.22 -6.83
C GLY A 358 -6.61 -18.67 -6.74
N ASP A 359 -5.83 -19.55 -6.13
CA ASP A 359 -6.10 -20.99 -6.15
C ASP A 359 -6.81 -21.47 -4.88
N ILE A 360 -7.71 -22.45 -5.07
CA ILE A 360 -8.46 -23.09 -3.99
C ILE A 360 -7.56 -24.03 -3.21
N THR A 361 -7.33 -23.69 -1.93
CA THR A 361 -6.62 -24.51 -0.94
C THR A 361 -7.55 -25.55 -0.29
N GLU A 362 -6.99 -26.45 0.54
CA GLU A 362 -7.80 -27.28 1.43
C GLU A 362 -8.54 -26.43 2.48
N LYS A 363 -7.92 -25.36 3.00
CA LYS A 363 -8.56 -24.41 3.93
C LYS A 363 -9.85 -23.81 3.36
N TYR A 364 -9.84 -23.41 2.08
CA TYR A 364 -11.06 -22.98 1.38
C TYR A 364 -12.11 -24.09 1.33
N LYS A 365 -11.74 -25.34 1.00
CA LYS A 365 -12.71 -26.45 0.94
C LYS A 365 -13.33 -26.73 2.31
N THR A 366 -12.53 -26.69 3.37
CA THR A 366 -13.00 -26.91 4.75
C THR A 366 -13.92 -25.80 5.23
N LEU A 367 -13.52 -24.52 5.06
CA LEU A 367 -14.36 -23.35 5.38
C LEU A 367 -15.67 -23.35 4.61
N ARG A 368 -15.60 -23.66 3.31
CA ARG A 368 -16.76 -23.77 2.43
C ARG A 368 -17.76 -24.82 2.89
N SER A 369 -17.29 -26.02 3.25
CA SER A 369 -18.15 -27.09 3.77
C SER A 369 -18.86 -26.64 5.04
N PHE A 370 -18.13 -26.02 5.99
CA PHE A 370 -18.69 -25.44 7.21
C PHE A 370 -19.76 -24.36 6.91
N ILE A 371 -19.48 -23.42 6.01
CA ILE A 371 -20.41 -22.32 5.66
C ILE A 371 -21.70 -22.87 5.04
N HIS A 372 -21.59 -23.85 4.14
CA HIS A 372 -22.74 -24.48 3.48
C HIS A 372 -23.56 -25.34 4.44
N GLU A 373 -22.92 -26.08 5.36
CA GLU A 373 -23.59 -26.83 6.43
C GLU A 373 -24.34 -25.88 7.39
N PHE A 374 -23.66 -24.84 7.90
CA PHE A 374 -24.24 -23.86 8.82
C PHE A 374 -25.48 -23.17 8.21
N LYS A 375 -25.38 -22.76 6.94
CA LYS A 375 -26.47 -22.11 6.20
C LYS A 375 -27.51 -23.07 5.63
N LYS A 376 -27.27 -24.39 5.71
CA LYS A 376 -28.15 -25.46 5.19
C LYS A 376 -28.50 -25.28 3.71
N ILE A 377 -27.49 -24.96 2.90
CA ILE A 377 -27.61 -24.75 1.45
C ILE A 377 -26.60 -25.64 0.71
N GLU A 378 -27.07 -26.32 -0.35
CA GLU A 378 -26.20 -27.18 -1.16
C GLU A 378 -25.03 -26.38 -1.78
N PRO A 379 -23.78 -26.88 -1.70
CA PRO A 379 -22.66 -26.25 -2.35
C PRO A 379 -22.77 -26.27 -3.89
N PRO A 380 -22.50 -25.15 -4.59
CA PRO A 380 -22.40 -25.16 -6.05
C PRO A 380 -21.20 -25.99 -6.53
N ILE A 381 -21.00 -26.09 -7.84
CA ILE A 381 -19.78 -26.69 -8.40
C ILE A 381 -18.55 -25.88 -7.93
N LEU A 382 -17.47 -26.59 -7.57
CA LEU A 382 -16.22 -25.96 -7.14
C LEU A 382 -15.61 -25.15 -8.31
N PRO A 383 -15.24 -23.86 -8.13
CA PRO A 383 -14.57 -23.09 -9.16
C PRO A 383 -13.23 -23.69 -9.58
N LYS A 384 -12.71 -23.26 -10.73
CA LYS A 384 -11.41 -23.72 -11.23
C LYS A 384 -10.27 -22.78 -10.82
N ASN A 385 -9.10 -23.36 -10.61
CA ASN A 385 -7.84 -22.64 -10.42
C ASN A 385 -7.35 -22.05 -11.75
N THR A 386 -6.53 -20.99 -11.74
CA THR A 386 -5.95 -20.46 -12.98
C THR A 386 -4.78 -21.34 -13.41
N THR A 387 -4.70 -21.69 -14.69
CA THR A 387 -3.57 -22.48 -15.21
C THR A 387 -2.25 -21.74 -14.98
N LYS A 388 -1.28 -22.45 -14.39
CA LYS A 388 0.09 -21.98 -14.16
C LYS A 388 1.04 -22.64 -15.17
N ALA A 389 2.11 -21.95 -15.54
CA ALA A 389 3.12 -22.46 -16.47
C ALA A 389 4.55 -22.25 -15.97
N ALA A 390 5.41 -23.22 -16.25
CA ALA A 390 6.85 -23.10 -16.09
C ALA A 390 7.49 -22.74 -17.44
N TYR A 391 7.71 -21.45 -17.70
CA TYR A 391 8.34 -20.98 -18.96
C TYR A 391 9.85 -21.25 -19.04
N GLY A 392 10.43 -21.93 -18.06
CA GLY A 392 11.83 -22.35 -18.04
C GLY A 392 12.81 -21.28 -17.54
N THR A 393 14.10 -21.56 -17.72
CA THR A 393 15.20 -20.71 -17.26
C THR A 393 15.59 -19.68 -18.33
N VAL A 394 15.68 -18.41 -17.93
CA VAL A 394 16.07 -17.28 -18.77
C VAL A 394 17.46 -16.80 -18.35
N ARG A 395 18.40 -16.79 -19.30
CA ARG A 395 19.73 -16.22 -19.09
C ARG A 395 19.64 -14.69 -19.07
N MET A 396 20.21 -14.11 -18.02
CA MET A 396 20.27 -12.68 -17.79
C MET A 396 21.65 -12.15 -18.23
N VAL A 397 21.68 -10.93 -18.75
CA VAL A 397 22.91 -10.18 -19.08
C VAL A 397 22.90 -8.84 -18.37
N TRP A 398 24.06 -8.42 -17.85
CA TRP A 398 24.23 -7.07 -17.31
C TRP A 398 24.12 -6.04 -18.45
N VAL A 399 23.41 -4.93 -18.22
CA VAL A 399 23.20 -3.89 -19.25
C VAL A 399 23.42 -2.45 -18.79
N SER A 400 23.34 -2.16 -17.48
CA SER A 400 23.51 -0.81 -16.92
C SER A 400 23.68 -0.87 -15.40
N HIS A 401 23.88 0.29 -14.78
CA HIS A 401 23.73 0.52 -13.34
C HIS A 401 22.56 1.48 -13.08
N ILE A 402 21.92 1.41 -11.90
CA ILE A 402 20.79 2.27 -11.49
C ILE A 402 21.18 3.75 -11.35
N LEU A 403 22.48 4.02 -11.12
CA LEU A 403 23.04 5.39 -11.08
C LEU A 403 23.41 5.95 -12.47
N ASN A 404 23.17 5.22 -13.57
CA ASN A 404 23.43 5.72 -14.93
C ASN A 404 22.25 6.57 -15.44
N ASN A 405 22.53 7.61 -16.23
CA ASN A 405 21.54 8.42 -16.94
C ASN A 405 20.45 9.04 -16.02
N LEU A 406 20.82 9.35 -14.77
CA LEU A 406 20.02 10.11 -13.80
C LEU A 406 19.62 11.49 -14.35
N SER A 407 18.46 12.01 -13.94
CA SER A 407 17.90 13.26 -14.48
C SER A 407 16.83 13.85 -13.56
N GLY A 408 16.75 15.18 -13.48
CA GLY A 408 15.80 15.87 -12.58
C GLY A 408 16.45 16.12 -11.23
N GLU A 409 17.52 16.92 -11.23
CA GLU A 409 18.30 17.21 -10.03
C GLU A 409 17.72 18.37 -9.21
N THR A 410 17.80 18.23 -7.89
CA THR A 410 17.56 19.28 -6.91
C THR A 410 18.87 19.60 -6.21
N LEU A 411 19.27 20.88 -6.19
CA LEU A 411 20.48 21.36 -5.53
C LEU A 411 20.13 21.96 -4.15
N SER A 412 20.92 21.65 -3.12
CA SER A 412 20.76 22.22 -1.77
C SER A 412 22.09 22.24 -1.00
N THR A 413 22.23 23.16 -0.04
CA THR A 413 23.39 23.16 0.88
C THR A 413 23.42 21.93 1.79
N PHE A 414 22.24 21.41 2.17
CA PHE A 414 22.06 20.24 3.05
C PHE A 414 21.08 19.23 2.42
N PRO A 415 21.09 17.95 2.82
CA PRO A 415 20.16 16.97 2.29
C PRO A 415 18.69 17.32 2.54
N LEU A 416 17.82 16.88 1.62
CA LEU A 416 16.36 16.92 1.74
C LEU A 416 15.80 15.49 1.86
N THR A 417 14.64 15.32 2.47
CA THR A 417 13.98 14.00 2.52
C THR A 417 13.45 13.61 1.13
N MET A 418 13.17 12.33 0.91
CA MET A 418 12.61 11.85 -0.37
C MET A 418 11.26 12.50 -0.66
N GLU A 419 10.42 12.75 0.34
CA GLU A 419 9.10 13.37 0.18
C GLU A 419 9.20 14.84 -0.26
N ALA A 420 10.19 15.57 0.28
CA ALA A 420 10.52 16.93 -0.14
C ALA A 420 11.04 16.98 -1.59
N LEU A 421 11.71 15.91 -2.05
CA LEU A 421 12.07 15.69 -3.45
C LEU A 421 10.91 15.12 -4.30
N GLY A 422 9.73 14.89 -3.70
CA GLY A 422 8.58 14.28 -4.36
C GLY A 422 8.76 12.80 -4.74
N GLN A 423 9.71 12.10 -4.16
CA GLN A 423 9.92 10.66 -4.32
C GLN A 423 9.29 9.92 -3.14
N TYR A 424 8.39 8.97 -3.40
CA TYR A 424 7.70 8.24 -2.34
C TYR A 424 8.11 6.78 -2.25
N GLU A 425 8.66 6.21 -3.31
CA GLU A 425 8.93 4.77 -3.44
C GLU A 425 10.32 4.51 -4.05
N GLY A 426 10.76 3.24 -4.07
CA GLY A 426 12.03 2.86 -4.67
C GLY A 426 13.23 3.62 -4.10
N PHE A 427 13.85 4.46 -4.93
CA PHE A 427 15.18 5.01 -4.65
C PHE A 427 15.33 6.50 -4.95
N ALA A 428 16.31 7.13 -4.32
CA ALA A 428 16.83 8.44 -4.68
C ALA A 428 18.37 8.49 -4.54
N ALA A 429 19.05 9.14 -5.48
CA ALA A 429 20.51 9.33 -5.43
C ALA A 429 20.86 10.68 -4.78
N TYR A 430 21.77 10.67 -3.82
CA TYR A 430 22.28 11.84 -3.10
C TYR A 430 23.78 11.96 -3.34
N ILE A 431 24.22 13.02 -4.00
CA ILE A 431 25.59 13.19 -4.48
C ILE A 431 26.20 14.45 -3.86
N THR A 432 27.42 14.34 -3.34
CA THR A 432 28.22 15.47 -2.87
C THR A 432 29.70 15.31 -3.31
N THR A 433 30.50 16.35 -3.08
CA THR A 433 31.92 16.38 -3.40
C THR A 433 32.73 16.01 -2.16
N LEU A 434 33.60 15.01 -2.28
CA LEU A 434 34.56 14.67 -1.23
C LEU A 434 35.63 15.77 -1.15
N PRO A 435 36.03 16.23 0.05
CA PRO A 435 37.12 17.19 0.17
C PRO A 435 38.45 16.62 -0.34
N THR A 436 39.35 17.50 -0.78
CA THR A 436 40.74 17.14 -1.09
C THR A 436 41.56 17.02 0.20
N PHE A 437 42.19 15.87 0.43
CA PHE A 437 43.00 15.60 1.63
C PHE A 437 44.49 15.48 1.30
N GLY A 438 45.34 16.16 2.07
CA GLY A 438 46.79 16.24 1.84
C GLY A 438 47.61 15.06 2.36
N GLY A 439 47.08 13.82 2.31
CA GLY A 439 47.81 12.64 2.77
C GLY A 439 46.99 11.34 2.77
N PRO A 440 47.64 10.19 3.07
CA PRO A 440 46.94 8.93 3.26
C PRO A 440 46.12 8.98 4.54
N THR A 441 44.79 9.01 4.43
CA THR A 441 43.90 9.17 5.59
C THR A 441 42.73 8.20 5.53
N ILE A 442 42.45 7.56 6.66
CA ILE A 442 41.21 6.82 6.91
C ILE A 442 40.23 7.78 7.56
N LEU A 443 39.07 8.00 6.93
CA LEU A 443 38.04 8.92 7.40
C LEU A 443 36.79 8.14 7.78
N ASN A 444 36.13 8.53 8.87
CA ASN A 444 34.87 7.97 9.30
C ASN A 444 33.72 8.75 8.66
N LEU A 445 33.02 8.12 7.73
CA LEU A 445 31.75 8.61 7.17
C LEU A 445 30.62 8.21 8.12
N THR A 446 29.78 9.16 8.52
CA THR A 446 28.63 8.95 9.40
C THR A 446 27.39 9.58 8.79
N LEU A 447 26.28 8.85 8.74
CA LEU A 447 24.97 9.38 8.38
C LEU A 447 24.17 9.55 9.68
N GLU A 448 23.89 10.79 10.09
CA GLU A 448 23.28 11.08 11.40
C GLU A 448 21.86 10.52 11.53
N LYS A 449 21.04 10.72 10.49
CA LYS A 449 19.65 10.24 10.44
C LYS A 449 19.23 10.02 8.99
N PHE A 450 18.79 8.81 8.66
CA PHE A 450 18.28 8.44 7.35
C PHE A 450 17.33 7.26 7.46
N ALA A 451 16.54 7.02 6.41
CA ALA A 451 15.73 5.83 6.27
C ALA A 451 15.63 5.38 4.79
N ASP A 452 15.66 4.09 4.46
CA ASP A 452 15.84 2.93 5.36
C ASP A 452 17.24 2.32 5.19
N ILE A 453 17.73 2.24 3.96
CA ILE A 453 19.05 1.69 3.61
C ILE A 453 19.79 2.72 2.74
N ALA A 454 21.06 2.98 3.07
CA ALA A 454 21.94 3.85 2.29
C ALA A 454 23.08 3.05 1.69
N HIS A 455 23.01 2.79 0.39
CA HIS A 455 24.07 2.11 -0.36
C HIS A 455 25.14 3.13 -0.75
N VAL A 456 26.36 2.96 -0.21
CA VAL A 456 27.45 3.93 -0.31
C VAL A 456 28.37 3.62 -1.47
N TYR A 457 28.56 4.60 -2.35
CA TYR A 457 29.49 4.55 -3.48
C TYR A 457 30.39 5.79 -3.51
N SER A 458 31.53 5.70 -4.19
CA SER A 458 32.35 6.85 -4.56
C SER A 458 32.71 6.83 -6.04
N SER A 459 32.91 7.98 -6.65
CA SER A 459 33.28 8.07 -8.07
C SER A 459 34.18 9.26 -8.42
N ASN A 460 34.84 9.21 -9.57
CA ASN A 460 35.54 10.36 -10.14
C ASN A 460 34.54 11.44 -10.61
N ALA A 461 35.06 12.62 -10.98
CA ALA A 461 34.20 13.77 -11.32
C ALA A 461 33.28 13.51 -12.54
N GLN A 462 33.64 12.56 -13.40
CA GLN A 462 32.97 12.16 -14.63
C GLN A 462 32.04 10.94 -14.47
N PHE A 463 31.93 10.37 -13.26
CA PHE A 463 31.16 9.16 -12.97
C PHE A 463 31.58 7.90 -13.76
N GLN A 464 32.84 7.84 -14.20
CA GLN A 464 33.37 6.74 -15.04
C GLN A 464 33.97 5.59 -14.22
N ASP A 465 34.53 5.88 -13.05
CA ASP A 465 35.01 4.88 -12.09
C ASP A 465 34.06 4.86 -10.89
N LEU A 466 33.09 3.95 -10.88
CA LEU A 466 32.12 3.80 -9.79
C LEU A 466 32.53 2.64 -8.88
N ARG A 467 32.62 2.90 -7.57
CA ARG A 467 32.99 1.90 -6.56
C ARG A 467 31.98 1.87 -5.42
N TRP A 468 31.31 0.74 -5.20
CA TRP A 468 30.51 0.46 -4.00
C TRP A 468 31.42 0.16 -2.80
N HIS A 469 30.94 0.44 -1.59
CA HIS A 469 31.66 0.20 -0.33
C HIS A 469 30.87 -0.66 0.65
N VAL A 470 29.61 -0.30 0.93
CA VAL A 470 28.77 -0.90 1.96
C VAL A 470 27.31 -0.45 1.80
N SER A 471 26.37 -1.20 2.37
CA SER A 471 24.98 -0.79 2.57
C SER A 471 24.75 -0.52 4.06
N LEU A 472 24.51 0.73 4.43
CA LEU A 472 24.29 1.18 5.81
C LEU A 472 22.79 1.13 6.17
N THR A 473 22.49 0.94 7.45
CA THR A 473 21.13 1.01 8.02
C THR A 473 21.13 1.91 9.26
N ALA A 474 19.96 2.27 9.79
CA ALA A 474 19.89 3.03 11.05
C ALA A 474 20.56 2.31 12.26
N LYS A 475 20.65 0.98 12.23
CA LYS A 475 21.37 0.16 13.24
C LYS A 475 22.90 0.26 13.06
N HIS A 476 23.38 0.51 11.84
CA HIS A 476 24.81 0.57 11.46
C HIS A 476 25.05 1.73 10.47
N ASN A 477 25.19 2.95 11.01
CA ASN A 477 25.14 4.20 10.23
C ASN A 477 26.52 4.81 9.90
N GLN A 478 27.61 4.06 10.03
CA GLN A 478 28.98 4.56 9.84
C GLN A 478 29.86 3.59 9.05
N MET A 479 30.86 4.13 8.34
CA MET A 479 31.93 3.34 7.72
C MET A 479 33.28 4.07 7.70
N ARG A 480 34.37 3.32 7.58
CA ARG A 480 35.72 3.87 7.38
C ARG A 480 36.10 3.87 5.90
N MET A 481 36.29 5.06 5.32
CA MET A 481 36.76 5.26 3.94
C MET A 481 38.29 5.43 3.93
N ASN A 482 39.00 4.62 3.13
CA ASN A 482 40.45 4.77 2.93
C ASN A 482 40.73 5.66 1.71
N MET A 483 40.97 6.96 1.95
CA MET A 483 41.14 7.97 0.90
C MET A 483 42.38 7.73 0.02
N SER A 484 43.40 7.06 0.55
CA SER A 484 44.59 6.63 -0.21
C SER A 484 44.23 5.69 -1.37
N SER A 485 43.16 4.89 -1.22
CA SER A 485 42.63 4.01 -2.26
C SER A 485 41.57 4.69 -3.15
N LEU A 486 41.36 6.00 -2.98
CA LEU A 486 40.31 6.80 -3.61
C LEU A 486 40.83 8.13 -4.16
N SER A 487 42.12 8.23 -4.47
CA SER A 487 42.80 9.48 -4.88
C SER A 487 42.22 10.17 -6.13
N GLN A 488 41.46 9.45 -6.96
CA GLN A 488 40.73 9.99 -8.11
C GLN A 488 39.21 10.13 -7.88
N HIS A 489 38.64 9.61 -6.77
CA HIS A 489 37.21 9.68 -6.50
C HIS A 489 36.87 10.97 -5.74
N THR A 490 36.42 11.99 -6.47
CA THR A 490 36.01 13.29 -5.92
C THR A 490 34.52 13.35 -5.56
N ARG A 491 33.73 12.31 -5.83
CA ARG A 491 32.29 12.24 -5.52
C ARG A 491 32.00 11.19 -4.46
N LEU A 492 31.18 11.55 -3.47
CA LEU A 492 30.42 10.62 -2.64
C LEU A 492 29.02 10.49 -3.22
N ILE A 493 28.51 9.27 -3.34
CA ILE A 493 27.17 8.99 -3.82
C ILE A 493 26.49 8.04 -2.82
N LEU A 494 25.34 8.45 -2.30
CA LEU A 494 24.49 7.64 -1.44
C LEU A 494 23.22 7.33 -2.23
N LEU A 495 23.02 6.07 -2.59
CA LEU A 495 21.76 5.60 -3.15
C LEU A 495 20.88 5.17 -1.98
N LEU A 496 19.88 6.00 -1.67
CA LEU A 496 18.92 5.75 -0.61
C LEU A 496 17.80 4.88 -1.15
N GLU A 497 17.51 3.79 -0.45
CA GLU A 497 16.37 2.91 -0.69
C GLU A 497 15.31 3.13 0.39
N ASN A 498 14.07 3.40 -0.05
CA ASN A 498 12.89 3.23 0.80
C ASN A 498 12.48 1.75 0.78
N SER A 499 12.55 1.07 1.92
CA SER A 499 12.15 -0.34 2.06
C SER A 499 10.66 -0.53 2.32
N GLY A 500 9.87 0.55 2.42
CA GLY A 500 8.43 0.58 2.72
C GLY A 500 8.17 1.54 3.89
N TYR A 501 7.05 2.27 3.90
CA TYR A 501 6.73 3.09 5.08
C TYR A 501 6.15 2.21 6.19
N VAL A 502 6.45 2.56 7.44
CA VAL A 502 5.81 1.94 8.60
C VAL A 502 4.30 2.12 8.51
N ASN A 503 3.56 1.03 8.68
CA ASN A 503 2.10 1.03 8.56
C ASN A 503 1.37 0.89 9.90
N TYR A 504 2.07 0.62 11.01
CA TYR A 504 1.48 0.39 12.32
C TYR A 504 2.28 1.01 13.48
N GLY A 505 1.57 1.41 14.54
CA GLY A 505 2.15 1.85 15.81
C GLY A 505 3.00 3.14 15.75
N LYS A 506 3.73 3.40 16.84
CA LYS A 506 4.37 4.71 17.10
C LYS A 506 5.49 5.13 16.13
N LYS A 507 5.96 4.22 15.25
CA LYS A 507 6.96 4.52 14.21
C LYS A 507 6.33 5.06 12.91
N LEU A 508 4.99 5.11 12.81
CA LEU A 508 4.24 5.76 11.72
C LEU A 508 4.52 7.27 11.66
N TRP A 509 4.53 7.95 12.81
CA TRP A 509 4.81 9.39 12.86
C TRP A 509 6.29 9.69 12.56
N ASN A 510 6.51 10.77 11.81
CA ASN A 510 7.84 11.22 11.36
C ASN A 510 8.61 10.20 10.49
N ASN A 511 7.92 9.28 9.80
CA ASN A 511 8.52 8.19 9.00
C ASN A 511 9.12 8.64 7.65
N VAL A 512 9.75 9.82 7.60
CA VAL A 512 10.37 10.38 6.39
C VAL A 512 11.57 9.57 5.90
N LYS A 513 11.72 9.48 4.58
CA LYS A 513 12.66 8.63 3.85
C LYS A 513 13.81 9.43 3.23
N GLY A 514 14.86 8.72 2.83
CA GLY A 514 16.12 9.34 2.41
C GLY A 514 16.90 9.89 3.58
N LEU A 515 17.63 10.99 3.36
CA LEU A 515 18.41 11.67 4.40
C LEU A 515 17.53 12.68 5.16
N SER A 516 17.52 12.59 6.49
CA SER A 516 16.79 13.53 7.38
C SER A 516 17.65 14.07 8.53
N GLY A 517 18.97 13.93 8.40
CA GLY A 517 20.03 14.51 9.22
C GLY A 517 21.28 14.71 8.36
N ASN A 518 22.38 15.22 8.92
CA ASN A 518 23.58 15.47 8.12
C ASN A 518 24.32 14.17 7.79
N VAL A 519 25.21 14.28 6.80
CA VAL A 519 26.28 13.31 6.56
C VAL A 519 27.58 13.99 6.93
N THR A 520 28.40 13.35 7.77
CA THR A 520 29.67 13.90 8.25
C THR A 520 30.85 13.01 7.87
N LEU A 521 32.03 13.63 7.73
CA LEU A 521 33.29 12.98 7.42
C LEU A 521 34.35 13.43 8.44
N ASN A 522 34.73 12.52 9.35
CA ASN A 522 35.41 12.84 10.62
C ASN A 522 34.70 13.99 11.38
N GLY A 523 33.36 13.94 11.46
CA GLY A 523 32.53 14.96 12.14
C GLY A 523 32.30 16.26 11.35
N ASN A 524 33.01 16.48 10.24
CA ASN A 524 32.78 17.65 9.39
C ASN A 524 31.56 17.42 8.49
N VAL A 525 30.54 18.28 8.59
CA VAL A 525 29.31 18.19 7.77
C VAL A 525 29.61 18.40 6.28
N LEU A 526 29.24 17.41 5.46
CA LEU A 526 29.29 17.49 4.00
C LEU A 526 28.11 18.33 3.47
N LYS A 527 28.39 19.22 2.53
CA LYS A 527 27.46 20.22 1.99
C LYS A 527 27.38 20.15 0.47
N SER A 528 26.53 20.98 -0.14
CA SER A 528 26.38 21.11 -1.59
C SER A 528 25.98 19.79 -2.25
N TRP A 529 24.74 19.41 -1.97
CA TRP A 529 24.12 18.16 -2.40
C TRP A 529 23.37 18.33 -3.71
N THR A 530 23.63 17.42 -4.65
CA THR A 530 22.82 17.16 -5.84
C THR A 530 21.97 15.92 -5.57
N MET A 531 20.65 16.04 -5.64
CA MET A 531 19.71 14.98 -5.23
C MET A 531 18.76 14.66 -6.37
N ILE A 532 18.58 13.37 -6.68
CA ILE A 532 17.87 12.93 -7.90
C ILE A 532 16.88 11.80 -7.57
N PRO A 533 15.56 12.05 -7.66
CA PRO A 533 14.51 11.03 -7.62
C PRO A 533 14.63 9.96 -8.73
N ILE A 534 14.55 8.68 -8.37
CA ILE A 534 14.60 7.57 -9.33
C ILE A 534 13.18 7.02 -9.53
N LYS A 535 12.35 7.81 -10.22
CA LYS A 535 10.92 7.54 -10.47
C LYS A 535 10.62 6.24 -11.24
N ASN A 536 11.59 5.69 -11.98
CA ASN A 536 11.52 4.33 -12.52
C ASN A 536 12.95 3.76 -12.63
N PRO A 537 13.35 2.83 -11.76
CA PRO A 537 14.73 2.34 -11.70
C PRO A 537 15.11 1.43 -12.88
N PHE A 538 14.14 0.91 -13.62
CA PHE A 538 14.35 0.10 -14.83
C PHE A 538 14.36 0.93 -16.13
N LYS A 539 14.18 2.26 -16.06
CA LYS A 539 14.08 3.14 -17.24
C LYS A 539 15.44 3.41 -17.87
N LEU A 540 15.93 2.44 -18.65
CA LEU A 540 17.10 2.58 -19.52
C LEU A 540 16.86 3.68 -20.57
N ARG A 541 17.35 4.91 -20.31
CA ARG A 541 17.44 5.97 -21.35
C ARG A 541 18.38 5.50 -22.46
N ARG A 542 17.91 5.52 -23.71
CA ARG A 542 18.65 5.04 -24.88
C ARG A 542 19.56 6.13 -25.44
N THR A 543 20.74 6.30 -24.85
CA THR A 543 21.77 7.27 -25.28
C THR A 543 23.15 6.64 -25.40
N TYR A 544 23.91 7.06 -26.41
CA TYR A 544 25.16 6.44 -26.87
C TYR A 544 26.38 6.79 -26.00
N PHE A 545 26.38 6.35 -24.73
CA PHE A 545 27.58 6.38 -23.89
C PHE A 545 27.78 5.03 -23.19
N HIS A 546 28.83 4.32 -23.57
CA HIS A 546 29.43 3.25 -22.78
C HIS A 546 30.51 3.86 -21.88
N PRO A 547 30.37 3.85 -20.54
CA PRO A 547 31.51 4.05 -19.64
C PRO A 547 32.40 2.80 -19.58
N PHE A 548 31.85 1.65 -19.98
CA PHE A 548 32.45 0.33 -19.77
C PHE A 548 32.63 -0.40 -21.10
N VAL A 549 33.90 -0.63 -21.45
CA VAL A 549 34.32 -1.53 -22.54
C VAL A 549 34.26 -2.96 -22.02
N THR A 550 33.81 -3.90 -22.85
CA THR A 550 33.77 -5.33 -22.55
C THR A 550 35.19 -5.95 -22.54
N VAL A 551 35.99 -5.63 -21.52
CA VAL A 551 37.33 -6.19 -21.36
C VAL A 551 37.21 -7.65 -20.90
N ARG A 552 37.47 -8.59 -21.81
CA ARG A 552 37.62 -10.03 -21.54
C ARG A 552 36.44 -10.67 -20.78
N ASN A 553 35.21 -10.37 -21.19
CA ASN A 553 33.96 -10.94 -20.64
C ASN A 553 33.69 -10.66 -19.15
N ALA A 554 34.40 -9.72 -18.51
CA ALA A 554 34.13 -9.30 -17.14
C ALA A 554 33.12 -8.13 -17.09
N ILE A 555 32.28 -8.10 -16.05
CA ILE A 555 31.49 -6.91 -15.68
C ILE A 555 32.46 -5.92 -15.02
N VAL A 556 32.53 -4.69 -15.55
CA VAL A 556 33.35 -3.62 -15.00
C VAL A 556 32.43 -2.63 -14.28
N GLY A 557 32.44 -2.68 -12.94
CA GLY A 557 31.57 -1.88 -12.07
C GLY A 557 31.01 -2.71 -10.90
N PRO A 558 30.36 -2.06 -9.90
CA PRO A 558 29.74 -2.75 -8.79
C PRO A 558 28.49 -3.53 -9.24
N VAL A 559 28.22 -4.63 -8.55
CA VAL A 559 27.07 -5.50 -8.81
C VAL A 559 25.83 -5.01 -8.06
N GLN A 560 26.03 -4.45 -6.87
CA GLN A 560 25.02 -3.72 -6.11
C GLN A 560 24.63 -2.45 -6.89
N GLY A 561 23.35 -2.29 -7.21
CA GLY A 561 22.82 -1.30 -8.15
C GLY A 561 22.89 -1.73 -9.62
N GLY A 562 23.41 -2.91 -9.94
CA GLY A 562 23.54 -3.43 -11.30
C GLY A 562 22.21 -3.87 -11.90
N ILE A 563 21.90 -3.40 -13.11
CA ILE A 563 20.71 -3.76 -13.88
C ILE A 563 21.04 -4.90 -14.85
N PHE A 564 20.36 -6.02 -14.68
CA PHE A 564 20.43 -7.20 -15.53
C PHE A 564 19.12 -7.38 -16.29
N THR A 565 19.17 -7.83 -17.54
CA THR A 565 17.96 -8.13 -18.34
C THR A 565 18.07 -9.45 -19.07
N GLY A 566 16.95 -10.13 -19.26
CA GLY A 566 16.82 -11.32 -20.08
C GLY A 566 15.53 -11.27 -20.90
N GLU A 567 15.46 -12.04 -21.97
CA GLU A 567 14.29 -12.12 -22.84
C GLU A 567 13.91 -13.57 -23.11
N PHE A 568 12.62 -13.86 -23.17
CA PHE A 568 12.08 -15.19 -23.47
C PHE A 568 10.86 -15.10 -24.39
N LEU A 569 10.57 -16.18 -25.11
CA LEU A 569 9.50 -16.24 -26.10
C LEU A 569 8.33 -17.08 -25.56
N ILE A 570 7.14 -16.49 -25.53
CA ILE A 570 5.89 -17.27 -25.48
C ILE A 570 5.34 -17.32 -26.92
N PRO A 571 5.22 -18.49 -27.57
CA PRO A 571 4.70 -18.58 -28.93
C PRO A 571 3.30 -17.95 -29.04
N SER A 572 3.02 -17.22 -30.12
CA SER A 572 1.74 -16.48 -30.26
C SER A 572 0.50 -17.36 -30.51
N ASN A 573 0.68 -18.68 -30.56
CA ASN A 573 -0.36 -19.71 -30.59
C ASN A 573 -0.57 -20.39 -29.22
N ASN A 574 0.20 -20.02 -28.19
CA ASN A 574 0.02 -20.52 -26.82
C ASN A 574 -0.84 -19.52 -26.03
N GLU A 575 -1.65 -20.01 -25.09
CA GLU A 575 -2.33 -19.14 -24.12
C GLU A 575 -1.30 -18.55 -23.13
N LEU A 576 -1.56 -17.34 -22.64
CA LEU A 576 -0.82 -16.77 -21.53
C LEU A 576 -1.34 -17.36 -20.21
N HIS A 577 -0.45 -17.99 -19.46
CA HIS A 577 -0.69 -18.56 -18.15
C HIS A 577 0.09 -17.80 -17.07
N ASP A 578 -0.43 -17.78 -15.85
CA ASP A 578 0.26 -17.25 -14.69
C ASP A 578 1.55 -18.05 -14.41
N THR A 579 2.51 -17.48 -13.69
CA THR A 579 3.77 -18.17 -13.37
C THR A 579 4.42 -17.60 -12.11
N PHE A 580 5.43 -18.29 -11.59
CA PHE A 580 6.21 -17.88 -10.42
C PHE A 580 7.69 -17.76 -10.80
N LEU A 581 8.28 -16.58 -10.63
CA LEU A 581 9.68 -16.30 -11.01
C LEU A 581 10.61 -16.47 -9.80
N GLN A 582 11.63 -17.31 -9.96
CA GLN A 582 12.73 -17.53 -9.01
C GLN A 582 13.99 -16.79 -9.50
N PRO A 583 14.57 -15.86 -8.74
CA PRO A 583 15.74 -15.08 -9.18
C PRO A 583 17.06 -15.80 -8.87
N ASP A 584 17.25 -17.00 -9.45
CA ASP A 584 18.26 -18.01 -9.06
C ASP A 584 19.70 -17.52 -8.81
N SER A 585 20.16 -16.52 -9.57
CA SER A 585 21.55 -16.02 -9.51
C SER A 585 21.72 -14.69 -8.77
N PHE A 586 20.70 -14.28 -8.03
CA PHE A 586 20.60 -12.99 -7.36
C PHE A 586 20.28 -13.18 -5.87
N VAL A 587 20.71 -12.24 -5.03
CA VAL A 587 20.57 -12.32 -3.57
C VAL A 587 19.44 -11.42 -3.08
N ARG A 588 19.48 -10.11 -3.37
CA ARG A 588 18.48 -9.16 -2.89
C ARG A 588 18.23 -8.07 -3.92
N GLY A 589 16.99 -7.68 -4.14
CA GLY A 589 16.71 -6.59 -5.06
C GLY A 589 15.26 -6.42 -5.45
N ILE A 590 15.04 -5.95 -6.68
CA ILE A 590 13.73 -5.81 -7.31
C ILE A 590 13.69 -6.40 -8.71
N ILE A 591 12.49 -6.80 -9.14
CA ILE A 591 12.25 -7.45 -10.45
C ILE A 591 11.16 -6.70 -11.21
N SER A 592 11.28 -6.60 -12.53
CA SER A 592 10.19 -6.20 -13.41
C SER A 592 10.03 -7.14 -14.61
N VAL A 593 8.78 -7.28 -15.07
CA VAL A 593 8.41 -8.06 -16.26
C VAL A 593 7.61 -7.17 -17.21
N ASN A 594 8.09 -7.05 -18.45
CA ASN A 594 7.63 -6.14 -19.50
C ASN A 594 7.52 -4.65 -19.08
N GLY A 595 8.17 -4.25 -17.99
CA GLY A 595 8.17 -2.89 -17.44
C GLY A 595 7.34 -2.72 -16.17
N ASN A 596 6.49 -3.69 -15.82
CA ASN A 596 5.74 -3.71 -14.56
C ASN A 596 6.68 -4.16 -13.44
N VAL A 597 6.82 -3.38 -12.37
CA VAL A 597 7.61 -3.78 -11.19
C VAL A 597 6.82 -4.83 -10.42
N VAL A 598 7.35 -6.05 -10.36
CA VAL A 598 6.72 -7.18 -9.66
C VAL A 598 6.80 -6.93 -8.16
N GLY A 599 8.00 -6.66 -7.65
CA GLY A 599 8.21 -6.36 -6.24
C GLY A 599 9.66 -6.57 -5.83
N ARG A 600 9.87 -6.72 -4.52
CA ARG A 600 11.16 -7.00 -3.88
C ARG A 600 11.41 -8.50 -3.74
N PHE A 601 12.68 -8.86 -3.62
CA PHE A 601 13.11 -10.20 -3.23
C PHE A 601 14.32 -10.15 -2.31
N ASP A 602 14.43 -11.11 -1.39
CA ASP A 602 15.67 -11.47 -0.71
C ASP A 602 15.75 -13.00 -0.58
N GLN A 603 16.55 -13.64 -1.45
CA GLN A 603 16.76 -15.09 -1.46
C GLN A 603 17.59 -15.58 -0.26
N LYS A 604 18.31 -14.67 0.43
CA LYS A 604 19.13 -15.01 1.60
C LYS A 604 18.29 -14.99 2.88
N LEU A 605 17.34 -14.08 2.98
CA LEU A 605 16.44 -13.97 4.14
C LEU A 605 15.20 -14.87 4.00
N GLY A 606 14.61 -14.97 2.81
CA GLY A 606 13.29 -15.60 2.67
C GLY A 606 12.21 -14.88 3.50
N PRO A 607 11.08 -15.53 3.81
CA PRO A 607 10.74 -16.89 3.41
C PRO A 607 10.33 -16.97 1.93
N GLN A 608 9.86 -15.88 1.32
CA GLN A 608 9.43 -15.87 -0.09
C GLN A 608 10.62 -16.10 -1.04
N LEU A 609 10.66 -17.26 -1.70
CA LEU A 609 11.70 -17.56 -2.70
C LEU A 609 11.25 -17.31 -4.15
N ARG A 610 9.94 -17.28 -4.42
CA ARG A 610 9.37 -16.98 -5.74
C ARG A 610 8.33 -15.87 -5.70
N LEU A 611 8.28 -15.08 -6.77
CA LEU A 611 7.35 -13.96 -6.92
C LEU A 611 6.26 -14.35 -7.94
N TYR A 612 5.00 -14.12 -7.60
CA TYR A 612 3.88 -14.32 -8.52
C TYR A 612 3.95 -13.33 -9.69
N ILE A 613 3.84 -13.87 -10.90
CA ILE A 613 3.76 -13.13 -12.15
C ILE A 613 2.37 -13.40 -12.75
N PRO A 614 1.41 -12.48 -12.61
CA PRO A 614 0.11 -12.61 -13.25
C PRO A 614 0.27 -12.55 -14.77
N LYS A 615 -0.53 -13.31 -15.53
CA LYS A 615 -0.45 -13.39 -17.00
C LYS A 615 -0.63 -12.04 -17.71
N GLN A 616 -1.24 -11.08 -17.03
CA GLN A 616 -1.41 -9.68 -17.41
C GLN A 616 -0.07 -8.93 -17.55
N TYR A 617 0.97 -9.34 -16.83
CA TYR A 617 2.34 -8.82 -17.00
C TYR A 617 3.10 -9.51 -18.14
N LEU A 618 2.56 -10.60 -18.70
CA LEU A 618 3.09 -11.32 -19.85
C LEU A 618 2.42 -10.85 -21.15
N ARG A 619 3.02 -11.20 -22.28
CA ARG A 619 2.46 -10.96 -23.62
C ARG A 619 2.86 -12.07 -24.57
N ALA A 620 2.15 -12.20 -25.69
CA ALA A 620 2.58 -13.07 -26.78
C ALA A 620 3.93 -12.59 -27.35
N ARG A 621 4.75 -13.54 -27.83
CA ARG A 621 6.11 -13.35 -28.34
C ARG A 621 7.10 -12.93 -27.24
N THR A 622 7.93 -11.92 -27.50
CA THR A 622 9.10 -11.59 -26.68
C THR A 622 8.72 -10.88 -25.38
N ASN A 623 8.93 -11.55 -24.26
CA ASN A 623 8.78 -11.02 -22.91
C ASN A 623 10.15 -10.59 -22.39
N LYS A 624 10.23 -9.40 -21.77
CA LYS A 624 11.47 -8.89 -21.20
C LYS A 624 11.42 -8.90 -19.68
N ILE A 625 12.46 -9.44 -19.06
CA ILE A 625 12.69 -9.42 -17.61
C ILE A 625 13.79 -8.40 -17.34
N ALA A 626 13.68 -7.66 -16.23
CA ALA A 626 14.80 -6.93 -15.66
C ALA A 626 14.90 -7.18 -14.14
N VAL A 627 16.12 -7.29 -13.63
CA VAL A 627 16.46 -7.47 -12.22
C VAL A 627 17.47 -6.40 -11.85
N ILE A 628 17.33 -5.81 -10.65
CA ILE A 628 18.35 -4.95 -10.05
C ILE A 628 18.82 -5.62 -8.77
N GLU A 629 20.08 -6.05 -8.75
CA GLU A 629 20.74 -6.61 -7.56
C GLU A 629 21.20 -5.48 -6.64
N MET A 630 21.11 -5.67 -5.32
CA MET A 630 21.35 -4.63 -4.31
C MET A 630 22.27 -5.09 -3.15
N ASN A 631 22.75 -6.33 -3.14
CA ASN A 631 23.52 -6.89 -2.03
C ASN A 631 24.63 -7.86 -2.47
N GLY A 632 24.28 -8.93 -3.18
CA GLY A 632 25.14 -10.10 -3.37
C GLY A 632 26.09 -10.04 -4.56
N PRO A 633 27.10 -10.94 -4.59
CA PRO A 633 27.82 -11.25 -5.81
C PRO A 633 26.91 -12.02 -6.77
N VAL A 634 26.97 -11.71 -8.06
CA VAL A 634 26.19 -12.38 -9.11
C VAL A 634 27.08 -13.37 -9.86
N LEU A 635 26.56 -14.58 -10.10
CA LEU A 635 27.30 -15.69 -10.71
C LEU A 635 27.65 -15.43 -12.19
N ALA A 636 28.67 -16.13 -12.68
CA ALA A 636 29.02 -16.11 -14.10
C ALA A 636 27.91 -16.78 -14.95
N ASN A 637 27.25 -15.99 -15.80
CA ASN A 637 26.00 -16.32 -16.50
C ASN A 637 24.78 -16.37 -15.58
N PRO A 638 24.30 -15.22 -15.06
CA PRO A 638 23.15 -15.22 -14.18
C PRO A 638 21.86 -15.66 -14.88
N THR A 639 20.95 -16.24 -14.11
CA THR A 639 19.65 -16.74 -14.55
C THR A 639 18.52 -16.33 -13.62
N VAL A 640 17.30 -16.41 -14.16
CA VAL A 640 16.04 -16.53 -13.40
C VAL A 640 15.24 -17.69 -14.00
N THR A 641 14.39 -18.35 -13.22
CA THR A 641 13.60 -19.50 -13.69
C THR A 641 12.12 -19.33 -13.39
N PHE A 642 11.26 -19.67 -14.36
CA PHE A 642 9.81 -19.68 -14.23
C PHE A 642 9.28 -21.07 -13.84
N HIS A 643 8.44 -21.09 -12.82
CA HIS A 643 7.80 -22.29 -12.27
C HIS A 643 6.27 -22.16 -12.28
N ALA A 644 5.57 -23.29 -12.23
CA ALA A 644 4.12 -23.34 -12.05
C ALA A 644 3.68 -23.08 -10.60
N GLU A 645 4.57 -23.27 -9.63
CA GLU A 645 4.24 -23.27 -8.19
C GLU A 645 5.05 -22.21 -7.40
N PRO A 646 4.50 -21.65 -6.30
CA PRO A 646 5.26 -20.83 -5.37
C PRO A 646 6.39 -21.63 -4.69
N LEU A 647 7.26 -20.95 -3.94
CA LEU A 647 8.26 -21.61 -3.08
C LEU A 647 8.57 -20.73 -1.87
N TRP A 648 8.69 -21.41 -0.73
CA TRP A 648 9.00 -20.82 0.58
C TRP A 648 10.24 -21.50 1.16
N MET A 649 11.05 -20.74 1.90
CA MET A 649 12.15 -21.25 2.72
C MET A 649 11.59 -22.03 3.93
N GLN A 650 12.33 -23.05 4.39
CA GLN A 650 11.88 -24.01 5.43
C GLN A 650 12.45 -23.71 6.81
#